data_AF-A0A9J8DG96-F1
#
_entry.id   AF-A0A9J8DG96-F1
#
_cell.length_a   1.000
_cell.length_b   1.000
_cell.length_c   1.000
_cell.angle_alpha   90.00
_cell.angle_beta   90.00
_cell.angle_gamma   90.00
#
_symmetry.space_group_name_H-M   'P 1'
#
loop_
_entity.id
_entity.type
_entity.pdbx_description
1 polymer ?
#
loop_
_entity_poly.entity_id
_entity_poly.type
_entity_poly.pdbx_seq_one_letter_code
_entity_poly.pdbx_strand_id
1 'polypeptide(L)'
;MCHLALLRQEYVKMQQKLVETERRCSVLAAQASLPGSTSQASDTFISRLLAIVAGLYQQEQYRCEKGVMSSVNMRNCIRFYQTAEELDATTLMNYCGEIIASHWDDLRKEDFSTMDAQLLYKMIKSKTEYPLHKAIKVEREDVVFLYLIEMDAQLPGKLNELDNNGDLALDLALSKKLESIATTLVNNKADVDMVDQSGWSLLHKAIQRGDEFASTFLIRHSAQVNAATVGAVETPLHLVCSFSPKKHSGEVMAGMAHIAEALLKAGANPNMQNSKGRTPLHEAVVSGNEPVFNQLLQCKQLDLELKDHEGSTALWLALQYITVASDPSVNPFEDEAPVVNGTSFDENSFAARLIQRGSNPDAPDSNGNCLMQRAAIAGSEAAAIFLATHGAKVNHTNKWGETPLHTACRCGLAGLTAELLQQGANPNLQTESALPDGVEKSQGVSLQSPLHLAIIHNHPDVVSVILEQKANALHATNNLQIIPDFSLKDSMDQTVLGLALWTGMHTIAAQLLGSGAAINDTMSDGQTLLHMAIKRQDSKSALFLLEHQADINVRTQEGQTALQLAISNQLPLVVDAICTRGADMSVVDEKGDPPLWLALENGLEDIASTLVRHGCDATCWSSGPGGCQQTLLHRAIDDNNEITACFLIRSGCDVNSPRRPGPNGEGDEEARDGQSPLHLAASWGLEEVAQCLLEFGANVNAQDSEGRAPIHVAISNQQSIIIQLLISHPEIRLNIRDRQGMTPFACAMTHKNNKAAEAILKREPGAAEQVDNKGRNFLHVAVQNSDIESVLFLISVQANVNSRVQDSAKLSPLHLAVQAGSEIIVRNLLLAGAKVNELTKHRQTALHLAAQQDLSTICSVLIENGVDFTAVDENGNNALHLAVMQGRLNNVRALLTESNIDAEAYNLRGQSPMHVLGQYGKENAAAIFELFLECMPEYPLDKPDNEGNTVLLLAYMKGNANLCRAIVRAGARLGVNNNQGINIFNYQVATKQLLFRLLDMLSKEPPWCDGSNCYECMTKFGVTTRKHHCRHCGRLLCHKCSIKEIPIIKFDLNKPVRVCNICFDVLTLGGVS
;
A
#
# COMPACT_ATOMS: atom_id res chain seq x y z
N MET A 1 -100.90 35.18 38.12
CA MET A 1 -101.95 35.99 38.79
C MET A 1 -103.35 35.53 38.41
N CYS A 2 -103.76 35.55 37.13
CA CYS A 2 -105.11 35.13 36.73
C CYS A 2 -105.45 33.66 37.02
N HIS A 3 -104.52 32.71 36.84
CA HIS A 3 -104.77 31.29 37.14
C HIS A 3 -104.81 30.97 38.65
N LEU A 4 -104.02 31.69 39.47
CA LEU A 4 -104.08 31.57 40.94
C LEU A 4 -105.38 32.15 41.50
N ALA A 5 -105.84 33.27 40.92
CA ALA A 5 -107.14 33.84 41.22
C ALA A 5 -108.27 32.91 40.79
N LEU A 6 -108.15 32.25 39.62
CA LEU A 6 -109.09 31.23 39.16
C LEU A 6 -109.12 30.01 40.09
N LEU A 7 -107.97 29.53 40.58
CA LEU A 7 -107.95 28.45 41.58
C LEU A 7 -108.60 28.89 42.90
N ARG A 8 -108.28 30.09 43.39
CA ARG A 8 -108.88 30.61 44.62
C ARG A 8 -110.38 30.81 44.45
N GLN A 9 -110.83 31.20 43.26
CA GLN A 9 -112.24 31.41 42.93
C GLN A 9 -112.99 30.09 42.71
N GLU A 10 -112.37 29.09 42.08
CA GLU A 10 -112.88 27.71 41.97
C GLU A 10 -112.90 27.02 43.34
N TYR A 11 -111.91 27.27 44.20
CA TYR A 11 -111.87 26.77 45.57
C TYR A 11 -112.94 27.43 46.45
N VAL A 12 -113.16 28.74 46.33
CA VAL A 12 -114.29 29.43 47.01
C VAL A 12 -115.64 28.91 46.49
N LYS A 13 -115.77 28.65 45.18
CA LYS A 13 -116.97 28.00 44.63
C LYS A 13 -117.14 26.57 45.14
N MET A 14 -116.07 25.81 45.28
CA MET A 14 -116.11 24.46 45.87
C MET A 14 -116.44 24.50 47.35
N GLN A 15 -115.88 25.43 48.13
CA GLN A 15 -116.28 25.64 49.54
C GLN A 15 -117.74 26.06 49.66
N GLN A 16 -118.24 26.94 48.78
CA GLN A 16 -119.65 27.31 48.76
C GLN A 16 -120.55 26.13 48.39
N LYS A 17 -120.14 25.31 47.41
CA LYS A 17 -120.85 24.05 47.07
C LYS A 17 -120.80 23.05 48.21
N LEU A 18 -119.67 22.92 48.92
CA LEU A 18 -119.50 22.05 50.08
C LEU A 18 -120.42 22.51 51.22
N VAL A 19 -120.49 23.81 51.51
CA VAL A 19 -121.40 24.39 52.51
C VAL A 19 -122.86 24.25 52.10
N GLU A 20 -123.18 24.34 50.81
CA GLU A 20 -124.54 24.14 50.29
C GLU A 20 -124.95 22.65 50.33
N THR A 21 -124.04 21.73 50.02
CA THR A 21 -124.27 20.28 50.16
C THR A 21 -124.29 19.85 51.63
N GLU A 22 -123.44 20.41 52.49
CA GLU A 22 -123.50 20.24 53.94
C GLU A 22 -124.83 20.77 54.48
N ARG A 23 -125.29 21.96 54.09
CA ARG A 23 -126.63 22.46 54.45
C ARG A 23 -127.75 21.55 53.97
N ARG A 24 -127.70 21.05 52.73
CA ARG A 24 -128.70 20.09 52.20
C ARG A 24 -128.66 18.75 52.96
N CYS A 25 -127.47 18.27 53.32
CA CYS A 25 -127.30 17.07 54.12
C CYS A 25 -127.74 17.28 55.58
N SER A 26 -127.54 18.46 56.17
CA SER A 26 -128.02 18.81 57.51
C SER A 26 -129.54 18.96 57.56
N VAL A 27 -130.17 19.53 56.52
CA VAL A 27 -131.64 19.64 56.41
C VAL A 27 -132.31 18.27 56.24
N LEU A 28 -131.67 17.35 55.48
CA LEU A 28 -132.15 15.97 55.32
C LEU A 28 -131.83 15.09 56.54
N ALA A 29 -130.71 15.33 57.25
CA ALA A 29 -130.38 14.67 58.51
C ALA A 29 -131.30 15.12 59.66
N ALA A 30 -131.78 16.36 59.65
CA ALA A 30 -132.74 16.90 60.62
C ALA A 30 -134.18 16.37 60.44
N GLN A 31 -134.53 15.83 59.26
CA GLN A 31 -135.83 15.17 59.01
C GLN A 31 -135.86 13.68 59.42
N ALA A 32 -134.71 13.08 59.72
CA ALA A 32 -134.58 11.64 59.97
C ALA A 32 -134.20 11.26 61.42
N SER A 33 -134.24 12.20 62.37
CA SER A 33 -133.78 11.95 63.76
C SER A 33 -134.81 12.37 64.83
N LEU A 34 -135.88 11.57 64.97
CA LEU A 34 -136.67 11.43 66.21
C LEU A 34 -135.98 10.37 67.11
N PRO A 35 -135.82 10.59 68.44
CA PRO A 35 -134.95 9.76 69.28
C PRO A 35 -135.67 8.53 69.87
N GLY A 36 -135.10 7.34 69.64
CA GLY A 36 -135.51 6.11 70.32
C GLY A 36 -134.61 4.90 70.00
N SER A 37 -133.82 4.48 70.99
CA SER A 37 -133.22 3.15 71.24
C SER A 37 -132.14 2.55 70.30
N THR A 38 -130.93 2.44 70.88
CA THR A 38 -130.00 1.29 70.94
C THR A 38 -129.47 0.57 69.69
N SER A 39 -128.14 0.68 69.54
CA SER A 39 -127.12 -0.35 69.23
C SER A 39 -127.24 -1.26 67.99
N GLN A 40 -126.13 -1.21 67.24
CA GLN A 40 -125.52 -2.21 66.37
C GLN A 40 -126.01 -2.36 64.93
N ALA A 41 -124.99 -2.24 64.06
CA ALA A 41 -124.87 -2.69 62.68
C ALA A 41 -125.61 -1.90 61.58
N SER A 42 -124.80 -1.61 60.55
CA SER A 42 -125.12 -1.38 59.15
C SER A 42 -125.15 0.07 58.66
N ASP A 43 -124.14 0.37 57.81
CA ASP A 43 -124.38 0.91 56.47
C ASP A 43 -125.32 2.13 56.41
N THR A 44 -124.99 3.14 57.21
CA THR A 44 -125.72 4.41 57.15
C THR A 44 -125.33 5.14 55.89
N PHE A 45 -126.34 5.59 55.14
CA PHE A 45 -126.20 6.42 53.94
C PHE A 45 -125.14 7.54 54.10
N ILE A 46 -124.99 8.09 55.30
CA ILE A 46 -124.04 9.14 55.67
C ILE A 46 -122.57 8.73 55.50
N SER A 47 -122.17 7.50 55.87
CA SER A 47 -120.76 7.08 55.76
C SER A 47 -120.36 6.75 54.32
N ARG A 48 -121.27 6.17 53.51
CA ARG A 48 -121.08 6.03 52.05
C ARG A 48 -121.04 7.39 51.36
N LEU A 49 -121.89 8.33 51.77
CA LEU A 49 -121.90 9.68 51.21
C LEU A 49 -120.60 10.44 51.54
N LEU A 50 -120.08 10.34 52.78
CA LEU A 50 -118.82 10.96 53.18
C LEU A 50 -117.60 10.33 52.49
N ALA A 51 -117.58 9.01 52.28
CA ALA A 51 -116.53 8.36 51.50
C ALA A 51 -116.58 8.75 50.00
N ILE A 52 -117.78 8.91 49.44
CA ILE A 52 -117.97 9.42 48.07
C ILE A 52 -117.57 10.89 47.98
N VAL A 53 -117.90 11.73 48.96
CA VAL A 53 -117.51 13.15 48.99
C VAL A 53 -116.01 13.32 49.22
N ALA A 54 -115.37 12.53 50.09
CA ALA A 54 -113.92 12.52 50.25
C ALA A 54 -113.22 12.00 48.98
N GLY A 55 -113.77 10.98 48.33
CA GLY A 55 -113.30 10.49 47.03
C GLY A 55 -113.44 11.53 45.92
N LEU A 56 -114.56 12.26 45.87
CA LEU A 56 -114.79 13.36 44.93
C LEU A 56 -113.89 14.57 45.23
N TYR A 57 -113.65 14.89 46.50
CA TYR A 57 -112.75 15.97 46.91
C TYR A 57 -111.30 15.63 46.56
N GLN A 58 -110.83 14.41 46.84
CA GLN A 58 -109.50 13.96 46.41
C GLN A 58 -109.37 13.90 44.89
N GLN A 59 -110.44 13.50 44.19
CA GLN A 59 -110.46 13.46 42.73
C GLN A 59 -110.46 14.86 42.11
N GLU A 60 -111.20 15.82 42.67
CA GLU A 60 -111.22 17.22 42.23
C GLU A 60 -109.95 17.97 42.65
N GLN A 61 -109.38 17.69 43.83
CA GLN A 61 -108.08 18.19 44.25
C GLN A 61 -106.97 17.66 43.32
N TYR A 62 -106.96 16.36 43.02
CA TYR A 62 -106.04 15.76 42.05
C TYR A 62 -106.21 16.35 40.63
N ARG A 63 -107.45 16.65 40.20
CA ARG A 63 -107.71 17.33 38.92
C ARG A 63 -107.24 18.79 38.93
N CYS A 64 -107.41 19.50 40.04
CA CYS A 64 -106.91 20.87 40.21
C CYS A 64 -105.38 20.88 40.22
N GLU A 65 -104.75 19.98 40.98
CA GLU A 65 -103.29 19.81 41.02
C GLU A 65 -102.77 19.50 39.60
N LYS A 66 -103.38 18.55 38.87
CA LYS A 66 -103.03 18.23 37.48
C LYS A 66 -103.24 19.39 36.50
N GLY A 67 -104.24 20.23 36.74
CA GLY A 67 -104.47 21.46 35.97
C GLY A 67 -103.38 22.50 36.22
N VAL A 68 -102.98 22.71 37.48
CA VAL A 68 -101.92 23.64 37.86
C VAL A 68 -100.56 23.18 37.38
N MET A 69 -100.29 21.87 37.38
CA MET A 69 -99.03 21.30 36.88
C MET A 69 -98.69 21.81 35.46
N SER A 70 -99.69 21.99 34.58
CA SER A 70 -99.48 22.54 33.23
C SER A 70 -99.02 24.01 33.19
N SER A 71 -99.18 24.74 34.29
CA SER A 71 -98.80 26.15 34.44
C SER A 71 -97.52 26.36 35.25
N VAL A 72 -96.99 25.28 35.85
CA VAL A 72 -95.70 25.30 36.55
C VAL A 72 -94.60 25.35 35.50
N ASN A 73 -93.72 26.33 35.66
CA ASN A 73 -92.49 26.47 34.90
C ASN A 73 -91.33 26.80 35.87
N MET A 74 -90.12 26.79 35.35
CA MET A 74 -88.91 26.98 36.17
C MET A 74 -88.90 28.29 36.97
N ARG A 75 -89.58 29.36 36.52
CA ARG A 75 -89.58 30.67 37.21
C ARG A 75 -90.60 30.77 38.35
N ASN A 76 -91.60 29.90 38.38
CA ASN A 76 -92.68 29.96 39.36
C ASN A 76 -92.77 28.69 40.23
N CYS A 77 -91.96 27.66 39.93
CA CYS A 77 -91.96 26.37 40.62
C CYS A 77 -91.69 26.48 42.13
N ILE A 78 -90.75 27.34 42.57
CA ILE A 78 -90.46 27.53 44.00
C ILE A 78 -91.66 28.14 44.74
N ARG A 79 -92.31 29.15 44.16
CA ARG A 79 -93.53 29.74 44.75
C ARG A 79 -94.68 28.75 44.80
N PHE A 80 -94.86 27.95 43.75
CA PHE A 80 -95.85 26.88 43.74
C PHE A 80 -95.51 25.76 44.73
N TYR A 81 -94.23 25.46 44.95
CA TYR A 81 -93.77 24.51 45.96
C TYR A 81 -94.10 24.99 47.38
N GLN A 82 -93.80 26.26 47.71
CA GLN A 82 -94.16 26.87 49.00
C GLN A 82 -95.67 26.86 49.22
N THR A 83 -96.43 27.28 48.19
CA THR A 83 -97.89 27.30 48.25
C THR A 83 -98.47 25.88 48.36
N ALA A 84 -97.81 24.87 47.77
CA ALA A 84 -98.26 23.49 47.84
C ALA A 84 -98.05 22.88 49.24
N GLU A 85 -96.96 23.19 49.94
CA GLU A 85 -96.78 22.80 51.35
C GLU A 85 -97.81 23.51 52.25
N GLU A 86 -98.08 24.81 52.03
CA GLU A 86 -99.11 25.54 52.79
C GLU A 86 -100.54 24.97 52.61
N LEU A 87 -100.80 24.34 51.46
CA LEU A 87 -102.12 23.80 51.08
C LEU A 87 -102.22 22.27 51.20
N ASP A 88 -101.21 21.59 51.76
CA ASP A 88 -101.11 20.11 51.83
C ASP A 88 -101.31 19.41 50.46
N ALA A 89 -100.89 20.05 49.37
CA ALA A 89 -101.04 19.57 48.00
C ALA A 89 -99.84 18.70 47.57
N THR A 90 -99.85 17.45 48.04
CA THR A 90 -98.69 16.54 47.93
C THR A 90 -98.27 16.20 46.50
N THR A 91 -99.18 16.11 45.53
CA THR A 91 -98.82 15.76 44.15
C THR A 91 -98.23 16.95 43.40
N LEU A 92 -98.77 18.15 43.62
CA LEU A 92 -98.21 19.39 43.10
C LEU A 92 -96.84 19.72 43.74
N MET A 93 -96.68 19.48 45.04
CA MET A 93 -95.41 19.69 45.73
C MET A 93 -94.32 18.76 45.19
N ASN A 94 -94.62 17.46 45.02
CA ASN A 94 -93.66 16.52 44.45
C ASN A 94 -93.28 16.87 43.02
N TYR A 95 -94.24 17.29 42.19
CA TYR A 95 -93.99 17.74 40.82
C TYR A 95 -93.12 18.99 40.76
N CYS A 96 -93.42 20.01 41.59
CA CYS A 96 -92.58 21.21 41.68
C CYS A 96 -91.18 20.84 42.19
N GLY A 97 -91.09 19.92 43.15
CA GLY A 97 -89.82 19.42 43.69
C GLY A 97 -88.98 18.66 42.67
N GLU A 98 -89.60 17.90 41.77
CA GLU A 98 -88.91 17.22 40.65
C GLU A 98 -88.36 18.22 39.63
N ILE A 99 -89.13 19.26 39.28
CA ILE A 99 -88.66 20.35 38.40
C ILE A 99 -87.50 21.12 39.02
N ILE A 100 -87.59 21.41 40.32
CA ILE A 100 -86.51 22.08 41.07
C ILE A 100 -85.26 21.18 41.11
N ALA A 101 -85.42 19.87 41.31
CA ALA A 101 -84.33 18.91 41.31
C ALA A 101 -83.66 18.79 39.93
N SER A 102 -84.43 18.78 38.84
CA SER A 102 -83.90 18.65 37.48
C SER A 102 -83.21 19.92 36.94
N HIS A 103 -83.56 21.09 37.49
CA HIS A 103 -83.01 22.40 37.10
C HIS A 103 -82.28 23.10 38.25
N TRP A 104 -81.71 22.34 39.19
CA TRP A 104 -81.13 22.92 40.40
C TRP A 104 -80.00 23.91 40.13
N ASP A 105 -79.15 23.63 39.15
CA ASP A 105 -77.99 24.48 38.83
C ASP A 105 -78.38 25.75 38.04
N ASP A 106 -79.61 25.83 37.53
CA ASP A 106 -80.13 27.02 36.84
C ASP A 106 -80.76 28.05 37.82
N LEU A 107 -80.94 27.69 39.10
CA LEU A 107 -81.59 28.50 40.13
C LEU A 107 -80.57 29.36 40.91
N ARG A 108 -80.94 30.60 41.21
CA ARG A 108 -80.07 31.58 41.90
C ARG A 108 -80.43 31.71 43.38
N LYS A 109 -79.52 32.26 44.17
CA LYS A 109 -79.74 32.62 45.59
C LYS A 109 -81.05 33.40 45.81
N GLU A 110 -81.37 34.32 44.90
CA GLU A 110 -82.56 35.16 44.99
C GLU A 110 -83.86 34.36 44.97
N ASP A 111 -83.90 33.24 44.26
CA ASP A 111 -85.10 32.42 44.07
C ASP A 111 -85.51 31.69 45.37
N PHE A 112 -84.55 31.42 46.26
CA PHE A 112 -84.77 30.74 47.55
C PHE A 112 -84.86 31.72 48.73
N SER A 113 -84.69 33.02 48.50
CA SER A 113 -84.65 34.04 49.56
C SER A 113 -85.92 34.10 50.41
N THR A 114 -87.08 33.87 49.78
CA THR A 114 -88.41 33.91 50.42
C THR A 114 -88.81 32.58 51.07
N MET A 115 -87.97 31.55 50.98
CA MET A 115 -88.24 30.23 51.53
C MET A 115 -87.75 30.09 52.97
N ASP A 116 -88.56 29.46 53.81
CA ASP A 116 -88.18 29.16 55.18
C ASP A 116 -87.02 28.16 55.22
N ALA A 117 -86.07 28.36 56.15
CA ALA A 117 -84.85 27.56 56.23
C ALA A 117 -85.14 26.07 56.48
N GLN A 118 -86.16 25.75 57.28
CA GLN A 118 -86.53 24.37 57.60
C GLN A 118 -87.20 23.68 56.40
N LEU A 119 -88.03 24.42 55.66
CA LEU A 119 -88.66 23.93 54.43
C LEU A 119 -87.64 23.72 53.31
N LEU A 120 -86.73 24.68 53.13
CA LEU A 120 -85.64 24.61 52.15
C LEU A 120 -84.69 23.45 52.48
N TYR A 121 -84.34 23.26 53.75
CA TYR A 121 -83.54 22.14 54.19
C TYR A 121 -84.21 20.78 53.92
N LYS A 122 -85.50 20.65 54.24
CA LYS A 122 -86.31 19.44 53.96
C LYS A 122 -86.40 19.14 52.45
N MET A 123 -86.53 20.18 51.63
CA MET A 123 -86.52 20.05 50.16
C MET A 123 -85.15 19.59 49.65
N ILE A 124 -84.06 20.23 50.06
CA ILE A 124 -82.69 19.87 49.68
C ILE A 124 -82.40 18.42 50.08
N LYS A 125 -82.72 18.03 51.32
CA LYS A 125 -82.47 16.69 51.84
C LYS A 125 -83.23 15.59 51.09
N SER A 126 -84.48 15.86 50.69
CA SER A 126 -85.32 14.86 50.01
C SER A 126 -85.06 14.73 48.52
N LYS A 127 -84.50 15.76 47.88
CA LYS A 127 -84.34 15.84 46.42
C LYS A 127 -82.90 15.87 45.94
N THR A 128 -81.91 15.91 46.84
CA THR A 128 -80.48 15.95 46.48
C THR A 128 -79.68 14.91 47.25
N GLU A 129 -78.69 14.31 46.58
CA GLU A 129 -77.77 13.33 47.17
C GLU A 129 -76.74 13.99 48.11
N TYR A 130 -76.39 15.26 47.87
CA TYR A 130 -75.39 16.03 48.62
C TYR A 130 -75.97 17.34 49.19
N PRO A 131 -76.71 17.27 50.31
CA PRO A 131 -77.43 18.43 50.85
C PRO A 131 -76.53 19.60 51.25
N LEU A 132 -75.35 19.31 51.82
CA LEU A 132 -74.41 20.32 52.28
C LEU A 132 -73.87 21.18 51.12
N HIS A 133 -73.42 20.54 50.04
CA HIS A 133 -72.89 21.21 48.85
C HIS A 133 -73.94 22.11 48.20
N LYS A 134 -75.18 21.61 48.07
CA LYS A 134 -76.29 22.41 47.52
C LYS A 134 -76.70 23.55 48.46
N ALA A 135 -76.66 23.37 49.79
CA ALA A 135 -76.89 24.45 50.75
C ALA A 135 -75.85 25.57 50.64
N ILE A 136 -74.58 25.23 50.44
CA ILE A 136 -73.49 26.19 50.22
C ILE A 136 -73.66 26.92 48.87
N LYS A 137 -74.11 26.22 47.80
CA LYS A 137 -74.42 26.86 46.51
C LYS A 137 -75.53 27.92 46.62
N VAL A 138 -76.48 27.73 47.52
CA VAL A 138 -77.57 28.69 47.80
C VAL A 138 -77.13 29.85 48.70
N GLU A 139 -75.92 29.79 49.27
CA GLU A 139 -75.31 30.86 50.09
C GLU A 139 -76.14 31.23 51.32
N ARG A 140 -76.85 30.25 51.90
CA ARG A 140 -77.70 30.39 53.09
C ARG A 140 -77.06 29.68 54.27
N GLU A 141 -76.39 30.45 55.12
CA GLU A 141 -75.64 29.97 56.30
C GLU A 141 -76.55 29.29 57.33
N ASP A 142 -77.78 29.77 57.50
CA ASP A 142 -78.80 29.19 58.38
C ASP A 142 -79.20 27.77 57.97
N VAL A 143 -79.27 27.49 56.67
CA VAL A 143 -79.55 26.14 56.14
C VAL A 143 -78.34 25.21 56.32
N VAL A 144 -77.12 25.72 56.16
CA VAL A 144 -75.88 24.98 56.46
C VAL A 144 -75.83 24.64 57.95
N PHE A 145 -76.17 25.56 58.84
CA PHE A 145 -76.20 25.34 60.28
C PHE A 145 -77.23 24.26 60.69
N LEU A 146 -78.41 24.24 60.08
CA LEU A 146 -79.40 23.18 60.29
C LEU A 146 -78.87 21.80 59.89
N TYR A 147 -78.12 21.70 58.77
CA TYR A 147 -77.46 20.45 58.37
C TYR A 147 -76.39 20.02 59.40
N LEU A 148 -75.59 20.96 59.89
CA LEU A 148 -74.53 20.67 60.86
C LEU A 148 -75.08 20.17 62.20
N ILE A 149 -76.17 20.77 62.68
CA ILE A 149 -76.85 20.32 63.91
C ILE A 149 -77.43 18.92 63.75
N GLU A 150 -78.11 18.65 62.63
CA GLU A 150 -78.76 17.34 62.44
C GLU A 150 -77.73 16.21 62.29
N MET A 151 -76.61 16.49 61.61
CA MET A 151 -75.57 15.51 61.29
C MET A 151 -74.41 15.47 62.29
N ASP A 152 -74.53 16.10 63.48
CA ASP A 152 -73.46 16.32 64.46
C ASP A 152 -72.60 15.07 64.76
N ALA A 153 -73.24 13.90 64.91
CA ALA A 153 -72.55 12.64 65.20
C ALA A 153 -71.75 12.05 64.01
N GLN A 154 -71.99 12.52 62.78
CA GLN A 154 -71.40 12.00 61.53
C GLN A 154 -70.57 13.07 60.78
N LEU A 155 -70.37 14.25 61.39
CA LEU A 155 -69.77 15.43 60.74
C LEU A 155 -68.42 15.19 60.08
N PRO A 156 -67.40 14.54 60.69
CA PRO A 156 -66.08 14.44 60.06
C PRO A 156 -66.09 13.68 58.73
N GLY A 157 -67.00 12.70 58.58
CA GLY A 157 -67.17 11.97 57.33
C GLY A 157 -68.01 12.74 56.31
N LYS A 158 -69.00 13.51 56.76
CA LYS A 158 -69.94 14.25 55.89
C LYS A 158 -69.43 15.61 55.42
N LEU A 159 -68.56 16.27 56.20
CA LEU A 159 -67.92 17.53 55.82
C LEU A 159 -66.87 17.35 54.72
N ASN A 160 -66.25 16.16 54.67
CA ASN A 160 -65.20 15.81 53.72
C ASN A 160 -65.71 14.95 52.54
N GLU A 161 -67.03 14.81 52.42
CA GLU A 161 -67.67 14.09 51.30
C GLU A 161 -67.52 14.92 50.02
N LEU A 162 -67.23 14.27 48.90
CA LEU A 162 -67.12 14.92 47.59
C LEU A 162 -68.49 14.92 46.91
N ASP A 163 -68.86 16.04 46.30
CA ASP A 163 -70.05 16.08 45.44
C ASP A 163 -69.81 15.39 44.08
N ASN A 164 -70.85 15.35 43.23
CA ASN A 164 -70.76 14.77 41.89
C ASN A 164 -69.72 15.44 40.97
N ASN A 165 -69.24 16.65 41.32
CA ASN A 165 -68.19 17.35 40.59
C ASN A 165 -66.80 17.12 41.20
N GLY A 166 -66.70 16.40 42.33
CA GLY A 166 -65.44 16.19 43.05
C GLY A 166 -65.02 17.38 43.90
N ASP A 167 -65.93 18.31 44.21
CA ASP A 167 -65.65 19.48 45.04
C ASP A 167 -65.96 19.18 46.52
N LEU A 168 -65.09 19.66 47.43
CA LEU A 168 -65.36 19.66 48.86
C LEU A 168 -66.26 20.84 49.24
N ALA A 169 -67.11 20.66 50.26
CA ALA A 169 -67.92 21.73 50.83
C ALA A 169 -67.09 22.96 51.24
N LEU A 170 -65.90 22.74 51.82
CA LEU A 170 -64.97 23.81 52.18
C LEU A 170 -64.39 24.51 50.94
N ASP A 171 -64.00 23.78 49.90
CA ASP A 171 -63.47 24.35 48.64
C ASP A 171 -64.53 25.21 47.92
N LEU A 172 -65.78 24.73 47.93
CA LEU A 172 -66.91 25.44 47.35
C LEU A 172 -67.24 26.74 48.12
N ALA A 173 -67.12 26.73 49.45
CA ALA A 173 -67.29 27.95 50.26
C ALA A 173 -66.18 28.97 50.01
N LEU A 174 -64.94 28.50 49.89
CA LEU A 174 -63.75 29.34 49.64
C LEU A 174 -63.76 29.95 48.24
N SER A 175 -64.05 29.16 47.20
CA SER A 175 -64.16 29.65 45.81
C SER A 175 -65.25 30.70 45.61
N LYS A 176 -66.31 30.68 46.44
CA LYS A 176 -67.36 31.69 46.48
C LYS A 176 -67.07 32.87 47.42
N LYS A 177 -65.90 32.90 48.07
CA LYS A 177 -65.47 33.93 49.04
C LYS A 177 -66.40 34.06 50.26
N LEU A 178 -66.96 32.95 50.73
CA LEU A 178 -67.90 32.91 51.88
C LEU A 178 -67.15 32.63 53.19
N GLU A 179 -66.52 33.66 53.77
CA GLU A 179 -65.66 33.53 54.97
C GLU A 179 -66.39 32.96 56.19
N SER A 180 -67.61 33.41 56.49
CA SER A 180 -68.37 32.97 57.67
C SER A 180 -68.70 31.46 57.61
N ILE A 181 -69.14 31.01 56.44
CA ILE A 181 -69.47 29.61 56.18
C ILE A 181 -68.20 28.76 56.22
N ALA A 182 -67.11 29.18 55.57
CA ALA A 182 -65.83 28.47 55.61
C ALA A 182 -65.27 28.36 57.05
N THR A 183 -65.32 29.44 57.83
CA THR A 183 -64.90 29.45 59.24
C THR A 183 -65.76 28.50 60.07
N THR A 184 -67.08 28.49 59.84
CA THR A 184 -68.01 27.58 60.51
C THR A 184 -67.72 26.12 60.18
N LEU A 185 -67.40 25.80 58.92
CA LEU A 185 -67.02 24.44 58.52
C LEU A 185 -65.71 24.00 59.18
N VAL A 186 -64.68 24.85 59.19
CA VAL A 186 -63.38 24.55 59.83
C VAL A 186 -63.52 24.40 61.35
N ASN A 187 -64.28 25.28 62.01
CA ASN A 187 -64.55 25.19 63.45
C ASN A 187 -65.26 23.88 63.84
N ASN A 188 -66.05 23.32 62.93
CA ASN A 188 -66.71 22.02 63.08
C ASN A 188 -65.87 20.84 62.55
N LYS A 189 -64.53 21.01 62.47
CA LYS A 189 -63.54 20.00 62.09
C LYS A 189 -63.58 19.57 60.61
N ALA A 190 -63.96 20.46 59.70
CA ALA A 190 -63.63 20.25 58.28
C ALA A 190 -62.10 20.22 58.11
N ASP A 191 -61.61 19.26 57.34
CA ASP A 191 -60.17 19.07 57.17
C ASP A 191 -59.65 20.01 56.06
N VAL A 192 -58.78 20.95 56.46
CA VAL A 192 -58.18 21.97 55.59
C VAL A 192 -57.08 21.41 54.68
N ASP A 193 -56.56 20.22 55.01
CA ASP A 193 -55.45 19.56 54.31
C ASP A 193 -55.92 18.41 53.42
N MET A 194 -57.24 18.27 53.21
CA MET A 194 -57.80 17.23 52.32
C MET A 194 -57.13 17.26 50.96
N VAL A 195 -56.60 16.11 50.57
CA VAL A 195 -55.96 15.89 49.27
C VAL A 195 -56.89 15.11 48.35
N ASP A 196 -56.87 15.46 47.06
CA ASP A 196 -57.53 14.65 46.04
C ASP A 196 -56.68 13.43 45.63
N GLN A 197 -57.19 12.64 44.67
CA GLN A 197 -56.52 11.44 44.16
C GLN A 197 -55.13 11.73 43.54
N SER A 198 -54.85 12.99 43.19
CA SER A 198 -53.56 13.43 42.65
C SER A 198 -52.62 14.03 43.70
N GLY A 199 -53.04 14.04 44.97
CA GLY A 199 -52.28 14.61 46.08
C GLY A 199 -52.40 16.13 46.22
N TRP A 200 -53.36 16.76 45.54
CA TRP A 200 -53.55 18.20 45.63
C TRP A 200 -54.35 18.57 46.86
N SER A 201 -53.76 19.33 47.76
CA SER A 201 -54.48 19.91 48.89
C SER A 201 -55.36 21.09 48.45
N LEU A 202 -56.31 21.48 49.30
CA LEU A 202 -57.13 22.68 49.10
C LEU A 202 -56.28 23.93 48.83
N LEU A 203 -55.11 24.03 49.47
CA LEU A 203 -54.17 25.13 49.26
C LEU A 203 -53.56 25.11 47.85
N HIS A 204 -53.24 23.94 47.30
CA HIS A 204 -52.75 23.82 45.91
C HIS A 204 -53.83 24.26 44.91
N LYS A 205 -55.09 23.85 45.12
CA LYS A 205 -56.23 24.22 44.27
C LYS A 205 -56.50 25.73 44.32
N ALA A 206 -56.44 26.34 45.50
CA ALA A 206 -56.61 27.77 45.68
C ALA A 206 -55.53 28.58 44.93
N ILE A 207 -54.26 28.18 45.06
CA ILE A 207 -53.13 28.82 44.38
C ILE A 207 -53.25 28.68 42.87
N GLN A 208 -53.57 27.48 42.35
CA GLN A 208 -53.74 27.25 40.91
C GLN A 208 -54.86 28.09 40.29
N ARG A 209 -55.94 28.35 41.04
CA ARG A 209 -57.02 29.26 40.60
C ARG A 209 -56.62 30.74 40.62
N GLY A 210 -55.47 31.07 41.20
CA GLY A 210 -55.05 32.45 41.41
C GLY A 210 -55.78 33.15 42.55
N ASP A 211 -56.39 32.41 43.47
CA ASP A 211 -57.26 32.97 44.52
C ASP A 211 -56.47 33.31 45.79
N GLU A 212 -56.13 34.59 45.93
CA GLU A 212 -55.44 35.12 47.11
C GLU A 212 -56.27 34.98 48.39
N PHE A 213 -57.60 35.14 48.31
CA PHE A 213 -58.47 35.09 49.49
C PHE A 213 -58.50 33.67 50.07
N ALA A 214 -58.79 32.68 49.23
CA ALA A 214 -58.84 31.27 49.64
C ALA A 214 -57.47 30.79 50.16
N SER A 215 -56.38 31.15 49.47
CA SER A 215 -55.02 30.76 49.87
C SER A 215 -54.63 31.37 51.22
N THR A 216 -54.88 32.66 51.43
CA THR A 216 -54.57 33.35 52.69
C THR A 216 -55.41 32.83 53.85
N PHE A 217 -56.69 32.53 53.61
CA PHE A 217 -57.57 31.93 54.62
C PHE A 217 -57.04 30.57 55.09
N LEU A 218 -56.69 29.69 54.15
CA LEU A 218 -56.14 28.36 54.46
C LEU A 218 -54.82 28.45 55.23
N ILE A 219 -53.91 29.36 54.85
CA ILE A 219 -52.63 29.58 55.56
C ILE A 219 -52.86 30.06 57.00
N ARG A 220 -53.83 30.96 57.23
CA ARG A 220 -54.18 31.45 58.58
C ARG A 220 -54.75 30.34 59.48
N HIS A 221 -55.45 29.38 58.90
CA HIS A 221 -56.03 28.23 59.61
C HIS A 221 -55.11 27.01 59.66
N SER A 222 -53.78 27.22 59.58
CA SER A 222 -52.74 26.20 59.77
C SER A 222 -52.71 25.09 58.72
N ALA A 223 -53.08 25.39 57.47
CA ALA A 223 -52.88 24.45 56.35
C ALA A 223 -51.39 24.10 56.19
N GLN A 224 -51.12 22.87 55.75
CA GLN A 224 -49.77 22.38 55.51
C GLN A 224 -49.10 23.08 54.32
N VAL A 225 -48.32 24.13 54.62
CA VAL A 225 -47.61 24.95 53.62
C VAL A 225 -46.46 24.22 52.90
N ASN A 226 -46.02 23.07 53.42
CA ASN A 226 -44.97 22.23 52.83
C ASN A 226 -45.51 20.90 52.27
N ALA A 227 -46.85 20.73 52.20
CA ALA A 227 -47.43 19.56 51.57
C ALA A 227 -47.00 19.48 50.10
N ALA A 228 -46.60 18.31 49.62
CA ALA A 228 -46.13 18.10 48.25
C ALA A 228 -47.08 17.19 47.49
N THR A 229 -47.32 17.50 46.21
CA THR A 229 -48.16 16.66 45.34
C THR A 229 -47.52 15.29 45.06
N VAL A 230 -48.33 14.24 44.87
CA VAL A 230 -47.84 12.84 44.78
C VAL A 230 -47.01 12.58 43.51
N GLY A 231 -47.22 13.37 42.44
CA GLY A 231 -46.48 13.23 41.18
C GLY A 231 -45.30 14.19 41.04
N ALA A 232 -45.60 15.50 41.00
CA ALA A 232 -44.58 16.52 40.74
C ALA A 232 -43.78 16.91 41.98
N VAL A 233 -44.19 16.48 43.18
CA VAL A 233 -43.58 16.86 44.47
C VAL A 233 -43.53 18.40 44.60
N GLU A 234 -44.50 19.08 44.01
CA GLU A 234 -44.60 20.54 44.05
C GLU A 234 -45.27 20.96 45.36
N THR A 235 -44.65 21.92 46.04
CA THR A 235 -45.24 22.57 47.22
C THR A 235 -46.10 23.77 46.80
N PRO A 236 -46.95 24.30 47.69
CA PRO A 236 -47.62 25.58 47.48
C PRO A 236 -46.67 26.68 47.00
N LEU A 237 -45.45 26.72 47.54
CA LEU A 237 -44.44 27.72 47.15
C LEU A 237 -43.90 27.48 45.72
N HIS A 238 -43.76 26.24 45.26
CA HIS A 238 -43.41 25.94 43.86
C HIS A 238 -44.52 26.41 42.90
N LEU A 239 -45.78 26.14 43.25
CA LEU A 239 -46.92 26.56 42.44
C LEU A 239 -47.02 28.08 42.34
N VAL A 240 -46.79 28.81 43.43
CA VAL A 240 -46.76 30.29 43.38
C VAL A 240 -45.65 30.80 42.46
N CYS A 241 -44.49 30.11 42.45
CA CYS A 241 -43.36 30.47 41.59
C CYS A 241 -43.58 30.12 40.11
N SER A 242 -44.45 29.16 39.78
CA SER A 242 -44.73 28.74 38.40
C SER A 242 -45.63 29.72 37.62
N PHE A 243 -46.21 30.71 38.30
CA PHE A 243 -46.95 31.80 37.67
C PHE A 243 -46.01 32.69 36.87
N SER A 244 -46.34 32.93 35.60
CA SER A 244 -45.57 33.78 34.70
C SER A 244 -46.31 35.07 34.35
N PRO A 245 -45.61 36.23 34.27
CA PRO A 245 -46.20 37.49 33.82
C PRO A 245 -46.68 37.45 32.37
N LYS A 246 -46.22 36.48 31.57
CA LYS A 246 -46.70 36.27 30.19
C LYS A 246 -48.13 35.72 30.13
N LYS A 247 -48.55 34.97 31.15
CA LYS A 247 -49.81 34.21 31.16
C LYS A 247 -50.88 34.80 32.07
N HIS A 248 -50.49 35.59 33.07
CA HIS A 248 -51.38 36.06 34.12
C HIS A 248 -51.35 37.59 34.24
N SER A 249 -52.43 38.19 34.74
CA SER A 249 -52.53 39.63 34.95
C SER A 249 -51.62 40.11 36.08
N GLY A 250 -51.24 41.39 36.05
CA GLY A 250 -50.42 41.99 37.12
C GLY A 250 -51.05 41.89 38.52
N GLU A 251 -52.38 41.90 38.61
CA GLU A 251 -53.10 41.71 39.87
C GLU A 251 -52.90 40.31 40.46
N VAL A 252 -52.98 39.26 39.63
CA VAL A 252 -52.71 37.88 40.07
C VAL A 252 -51.25 37.74 40.46
N MET A 253 -50.32 38.35 39.72
CA MET A 253 -48.89 38.30 40.06
C MET A 253 -48.57 39.01 41.39
N ALA A 254 -49.25 40.13 41.69
CA ALA A 254 -49.14 40.81 42.98
C ALA A 254 -49.74 39.96 44.12
N GLY A 255 -50.91 39.35 43.89
CA GLY A 255 -51.53 38.41 44.82
C GLY A 255 -50.62 37.20 45.11
N MET A 256 -49.96 36.65 44.09
CA MET A 256 -48.96 35.57 44.25
C MET A 256 -47.78 36.00 45.12
N ALA A 257 -47.28 37.24 44.99
CA ALA A 257 -46.22 37.76 45.86
C ALA A 257 -46.68 37.86 47.33
N HIS A 258 -47.93 38.28 47.58
CA HIS A 258 -48.52 38.30 48.92
C HIS A 258 -48.71 36.89 49.50
N ILE A 259 -49.15 35.93 48.68
CA ILE A 259 -49.25 34.52 49.08
C ILE A 259 -47.86 33.95 49.40
N ALA A 260 -46.83 34.24 48.58
CA ALA A 260 -45.45 33.81 48.85
C ALA A 260 -44.95 34.36 50.19
N GLU A 261 -45.18 35.64 50.47
CA GLU A 261 -44.84 36.26 51.76
C GLU A 261 -45.57 35.57 52.93
N ALA A 262 -46.87 35.29 52.78
CA ALA A 262 -47.66 34.59 53.79
C ALA A 262 -47.17 33.16 54.03
N LEU A 263 -46.85 32.41 52.97
CA LEU A 263 -46.30 31.06 53.04
C LEU A 263 -44.95 31.04 53.76
N LEU A 264 -44.03 31.94 53.41
CA LEU A 264 -42.71 32.04 54.04
C LEU A 264 -42.81 32.40 55.53
N LYS A 265 -43.71 33.32 55.90
CA LYS A 265 -43.98 33.65 57.32
C LYS A 265 -44.58 32.48 58.10
N ALA A 266 -45.39 31.64 57.44
CA ALA A 266 -45.98 30.44 58.01
C ALA A 266 -45.03 29.23 58.08
N GLY A 267 -43.77 29.37 57.66
CA GLY A 267 -42.75 28.32 57.76
C GLY A 267 -42.61 27.45 56.50
N ALA A 268 -43.01 27.95 55.33
CA ALA A 268 -42.72 27.28 54.07
C ALA A 268 -41.21 27.22 53.81
N ASN A 269 -40.70 26.05 53.45
CA ASN A 269 -39.27 25.85 53.19
C ASN A 269 -38.92 26.25 51.74
N PRO A 270 -38.16 27.34 51.51
CA PRO A 270 -37.81 27.80 50.17
C PRO A 270 -36.76 26.94 49.46
N ASN A 271 -36.20 25.93 50.14
CA ASN A 271 -35.16 25.05 49.62
C ASN A 271 -35.67 23.64 49.29
N MET A 272 -36.96 23.35 49.47
CA MET A 272 -37.53 22.06 49.06
C MET A 272 -37.40 21.89 47.54
N GLN A 273 -37.06 20.68 47.11
CA GLN A 273 -36.89 20.35 45.70
C GLN A 273 -38.09 19.54 45.19
N ASN A 274 -38.62 19.91 44.02
CA ASN A 274 -39.67 19.16 43.34
C ASN A 274 -39.12 17.90 42.65
N SER A 275 -39.95 17.18 41.88
CA SER A 275 -39.55 15.95 41.17
C SER A 275 -38.42 16.13 40.14
N LYS A 276 -38.17 17.38 39.71
CA LYS A 276 -37.06 17.75 38.83
C LYS A 276 -35.80 18.19 39.60
N GLY A 277 -35.84 18.17 40.94
CA GLY A 277 -34.79 18.71 41.79
C GLY A 277 -34.83 20.24 41.90
N ARG A 278 -35.81 20.92 41.30
CA ARG A 278 -35.87 22.39 41.27
C ARG A 278 -36.41 22.91 42.60
N THR A 279 -35.79 23.96 43.13
CA THR A 279 -36.34 24.71 44.26
C THR A 279 -37.33 25.78 43.76
N PRO A 280 -38.16 26.37 44.63
CA PRO A 280 -39.00 27.52 44.27
C PRO A 280 -38.23 28.67 43.62
N LEU A 281 -36.95 28.87 44.00
CA LEU A 281 -36.08 29.86 43.37
C LEU A 281 -35.78 29.52 41.89
N HIS A 282 -35.51 28.25 41.58
CA HIS A 282 -35.32 27.80 40.20
C HIS A 282 -36.59 28.03 39.38
N GLU A 283 -37.76 27.70 39.96
CA GLU A 283 -39.04 27.83 39.28
C GLU A 283 -39.43 29.31 39.04
N ALA A 284 -39.12 30.20 39.99
CA ALA A 284 -39.35 31.63 39.87
C ALA A 284 -38.52 32.26 38.74
N VAL A 285 -37.26 31.82 38.59
CA VAL A 285 -36.38 32.25 37.50
C VAL A 285 -36.88 31.74 36.15
N VAL A 286 -37.23 30.45 36.06
CA VAL A 286 -37.74 29.83 34.82
C VAL A 286 -39.05 30.46 34.35
N SER A 287 -39.94 30.79 35.29
CA SER A 287 -41.23 31.42 34.98
C SER A 287 -41.14 32.93 34.74
N GLY A 288 -39.99 33.55 35.05
CA GLY A 288 -39.79 35.00 35.01
C GLY A 288 -40.63 35.76 36.04
N ASN A 289 -40.91 35.16 37.19
CA ASN A 289 -41.76 35.73 38.23
C ASN A 289 -40.96 36.66 39.15
N GLU A 290 -40.69 37.87 38.67
CA GLU A 290 -39.90 38.87 39.39
C GLU A 290 -40.46 39.25 40.79
N PRO A 291 -41.77 39.49 40.97
CA PRO A 291 -42.32 39.85 42.28
C PRO A 291 -42.06 38.77 43.35
N VAL A 292 -42.29 37.51 43.02
CA VAL A 292 -42.07 36.39 43.94
C VAL A 292 -40.59 36.12 44.14
N PHE A 293 -39.78 36.23 43.07
CA PHE A 293 -38.32 36.12 43.15
C PHE A 293 -37.71 37.11 44.16
N ASN A 294 -38.16 38.38 44.14
CA ASN A 294 -37.72 39.38 45.09
C ASN A 294 -38.09 39.03 46.54
N GLN A 295 -39.26 38.42 46.77
CA GLN A 295 -39.67 37.94 48.10
C GLN A 295 -38.80 36.77 48.57
N LEU A 296 -38.47 35.83 47.67
CA LEU A 296 -37.58 34.71 47.97
C LEU A 296 -36.18 35.19 48.36
N LEU A 297 -35.59 36.15 47.61
CA LEU A 297 -34.25 36.67 47.91
C LEU A 297 -34.12 37.35 49.28
N GLN A 298 -35.21 37.91 49.81
CA GLN A 298 -35.24 38.49 51.17
C GLN A 298 -35.14 37.42 52.27
N CYS A 299 -35.37 36.14 51.94
CA CYS A 299 -35.30 35.06 52.91
C CYS A 299 -33.85 34.71 53.28
N LYS A 300 -33.54 34.75 54.57
CA LYS A 300 -32.20 34.42 55.10
C LYS A 300 -31.86 32.93 54.99
N GLN A 301 -32.86 32.05 55.02
CA GLN A 301 -32.68 30.60 54.97
C GLN A 301 -32.50 30.07 53.54
N LEU A 302 -32.60 30.94 52.52
CA LEU A 302 -32.48 30.54 51.12
C LEU A 302 -31.04 30.11 50.79
N ASP A 303 -30.91 28.89 50.27
CA ASP A 303 -29.68 28.35 49.70
C ASP A 303 -29.67 28.57 48.19
N LEU A 304 -28.67 29.31 47.71
CA LEU A 304 -28.54 29.71 46.30
C LEU A 304 -27.80 28.65 45.46
N GLU A 305 -27.14 27.70 46.11
CA GLU A 305 -26.20 26.76 45.47
C GLU A 305 -26.78 25.34 45.33
N LEU A 306 -28.03 25.13 45.75
CA LEU A 306 -28.75 23.89 45.47
C LEU A 306 -28.90 23.69 43.97
N LYS A 307 -28.68 22.45 43.52
CA LYS A 307 -28.74 22.06 42.12
C LYS A 307 -29.98 21.22 41.85
N ASP A 308 -30.60 21.45 40.70
CA ASP A 308 -31.62 20.53 40.20
C ASP A 308 -31.03 19.18 39.76
N HIS A 309 -31.88 18.24 39.34
CA HIS A 309 -31.42 16.91 38.90
C HIS A 309 -30.50 16.97 37.66
N GLU A 310 -30.52 18.08 36.92
CA GLU A 310 -29.62 18.34 35.78
C GLU A 310 -28.30 19.00 36.21
N GLY A 311 -28.09 19.25 37.52
CA GLY A 311 -26.87 19.87 38.04
C GLY A 311 -26.82 21.39 37.85
N SER A 312 -27.96 22.03 37.59
CA SER A 312 -28.09 23.47 37.35
C SER A 312 -28.42 24.22 38.63
N THR A 313 -27.68 25.30 38.90
CA THR A 313 -28.01 26.27 39.96
C THR A 313 -29.04 27.28 39.45
N ALA A 314 -29.68 28.01 40.38
CA ALA A 314 -30.59 29.10 40.01
C ALA A 314 -29.89 30.18 39.17
N LEU A 315 -28.60 30.43 39.42
CA LEU A 315 -27.78 31.34 38.62
C LEU A 315 -27.58 30.82 37.19
N TRP A 316 -27.34 29.52 36.99
CA TRP A 316 -27.24 28.94 35.65
C TRP A 316 -28.53 29.13 34.84
N LEU A 317 -29.68 28.83 35.45
CA LEU A 317 -30.97 29.04 34.79
C LEU A 317 -31.17 30.52 34.45
N ALA A 318 -30.80 31.44 35.36
CA ALA A 318 -30.91 32.88 35.11
C ALA A 318 -30.04 33.36 33.94
N LEU A 319 -28.88 32.74 33.71
CA LEU A 319 -27.99 33.07 32.58
C LEU A 319 -28.51 32.55 31.23
N GLN A 320 -29.33 31.51 31.23
CA GLN A 320 -30.01 31.03 30.02
C GLN A 320 -31.13 31.98 29.57
N TYR A 321 -31.72 32.73 30.50
CA TYR A 321 -32.75 33.71 30.21
C TYR A 321 -32.15 35.11 30.11
N ILE A 322 -31.85 35.53 28.88
CA ILE A 322 -31.48 36.92 28.60
C ILE A 322 -32.67 37.81 28.99
N THR A 323 -32.42 38.82 29.83
CA THR A 323 -33.39 39.88 30.09
C THR A 323 -33.67 40.62 28.79
N VAL A 324 -34.83 40.35 28.19
CA VAL A 324 -35.33 41.14 27.06
C VAL A 324 -35.66 42.52 27.60
N ALA A 325 -34.85 43.52 27.26
CA ALA A 325 -35.25 44.91 27.41
C ALA A 325 -36.56 45.11 26.62
N SER A 326 -37.60 45.58 27.29
CA SER A 326 -38.92 45.81 26.71
C SER A 326 -38.88 46.91 25.66
N ASP A 327 -38.64 46.58 24.39
CA ASP A 327 -38.96 47.46 23.27
C ASP A 327 -40.38 47.12 22.77
N PRO A 328 -41.37 48.02 22.88
CA PRO A 328 -42.78 47.72 22.60
C PRO A 328 -43.12 47.68 21.10
N SER A 329 -42.20 47.26 20.24
CA SER A 329 -42.34 47.38 18.78
C SER A 329 -42.04 46.12 17.97
N VAL A 330 -42.35 44.92 18.46
CA VAL A 330 -42.34 43.70 17.63
C VAL A 330 -43.54 42.79 17.94
N ASN A 331 -44.18 42.31 16.85
CA ASN A 331 -45.48 41.65 16.81
C ASN A 331 -45.52 40.28 17.55
N PRO A 332 -46.66 39.87 18.16
CA PRO A 332 -46.74 38.71 19.05
C PRO A 332 -47.30 37.42 18.42
N PHE A 333 -47.32 37.31 17.09
CA PHE A 333 -47.85 36.12 16.39
C PHE A 333 -46.86 35.62 15.34
N GLU A 334 -45.84 34.88 15.76
CA GLU A 334 -45.18 33.87 14.92
C GLU A 334 -44.23 33.01 15.79
N ASP A 335 -44.51 31.70 15.78
CA ASP A 335 -43.68 30.52 16.02
C ASP A 335 -42.88 30.27 17.33
N GLU A 336 -42.99 29.02 17.76
CA GLU A 336 -42.21 28.36 18.81
C GLU A 336 -40.71 28.32 18.47
N ALA A 337 -40.00 29.41 18.71
CA ALA A 337 -38.56 29.44 18.92
C ALA A 337 -38.19 30.75 19.65
N PRO A 338 -37.37 30.73 20.71
CA PRO A 338 -36.90 31.97 21.30
C PRO A 338 -35.97 32.67 20.30
N VAL A 339 -36.42 33.78 19.73
CA VAL A 339 -35.59 34.70 18.95
C VAL A 339 -34.56 35.30 19.91
N VAL A 340 -33.33 34.80 19.83
CA VAL A 340 -32.18 35.28 20.60
C VAL A 340 -31.63 36.51 19.90
N ASN A 341 -31.93 37.69 20.43
CA ASN A 341 -31.13 38.90 20.28
C ASN A 341 -31.50 39.88 21.39
N GLY A 342 -30.88 39.70 22.56
CA GLY A 342 -30.81 40.69 23.64
C GLY A 342 -29.38 40.73 24.14
N THR A 343 -28.74 41.89 24.09
CA THR A 343 -27.27 42.04 24.19
C THR A 343 -26.78 42.53 25.57
N SER A 344 -27.60 42.51 26.63
CA SER A 344 -27.13 43.01 27.94
C SER A 344 -27.79 42.34 29.15
N PHE A 345 -26.94 41.84 30.05
CA PHE A 345 -27.25 41.59 31.45
C PHE A 345 -27.05 42.92 32.20
N ASP A 346 -28.15 43.61 32.52
CA ASP A 346 -28.12 44.83 33.32
C ASP A 346 -28.14 44.51 34.83
N GLU A 347 -27.94 45.52 35.67
CA GLU A 347 -27.95 45.39 37.14
C GLU A 347 -29.28 44.82 37.69
N ASN A 348 -30.37 44.99 36.93
CA ASN A 348 -31.70 44.51 37.29
C ASN A 348 -31.97 43.06 36.85
N SER A 349 -31.05 42.42 36.13
CA SER A 349 -31.22 41.03 35.71
C SER A 349 -31.28 40.07 36.90
N PHE A 350 -31.94 38.92 36.70
CA PHE A 350 -31.97 37.85 37.72
C PHE A 350 -30.54 37.39 38.09
N ALA A 351 -29.67 37.28 37.08
CA ALA A 351 -28.27 36.86 37.27
C ALA A 351 -27.47 37.89 38.10
N ALA A 352 -27.57 39.19 37.79
CA ALA A 352 -26.89 40.24 38.56
C ALA A 352 -27.32 40.28 40.02
N ARG A 353 -28.64 40.20 40.29
CA ARG A 353 -29.19 40.18 41.66
C ARG A 353 -28.77 38.94 42.45
N LEU A 354 -28.67 37.78 41.81
CA LEU A 354 -28.18 36.55 42.44
C LEU A 354 -26.69 36.68 42.83
N ILE A 355 -25.85 37.18 41.92
CA ILE A 355 -24.42 37.42 42.21
C ILE A 355 -24.26 38.47 43.32
N GLN A 356 -25.05 39.53 43.33
CA GLN A 356 -25.03 40.56 44.39
C GLN A 356 -25.40 39.99 45.77
N ARG A 357 -26.32 39.00 45.83
CA ARG A 357 -26.65 38.28 47.06
C ARG A 357 -25.53 37.28 47.46
N GLY A 358 -24.60 36.97 46.56
CA GLY A 358 -23.47 36.09 46.82
C GLY A 358 -23.61 34.68 46.24
N SER A 359 -24.38 34.51 45.17
CA SER A 359 -24.28 33.30 44.34
C SER A 359 -22.87 33.15 43.79
N ASN A 360 -22.37 31.92 43.73
CA ASN A 360 -21.03 31.63 43.25
C ASN A 360 -20.99 31.62 41.70
N PRO A 361 -20.31 32.58 41.04
CA PRO A 361 -20.19 32.58 39.57
C PRO A 361 -19.32 31.43 39.04
N ASP A 362 -18.51 30.80 39.89
CA ASP A 362 -17.65 29.67 39.56
C ASP A 362 -18.27 28.31 39.88
N ALA A 363 -19.60 28.24 40.12
CA ALA A 363 -20.26 27.00 40.49
C ALA A 363 -20.01 25.90 39.42
N PRO A 364 -19.36 24.77 39.78
CA PRO A 364 -19.01 23.76 38.80
C PRO A 364 -20.22 22.89 38.43
N ASP A 365 -20.34 22.49 37.17
CA ASP A 365 -21.25 21.41 36.78
C ASP A 365 -20.74 20.01 37.21
N SER A 366 -21.44 18.96 36.78
CA SER A 366 -21.03 17.56 36.96
C SER A 366 -19.67 17.24 36.33
N ASN A 367 -19.25 18.02 35.34
CA ASN A 367 -18.01 17.86 34.58
C ASN A 367 -16.86 18.76 35.10
N GLY A 368 -17.14 19.61 36.09
CA GLY A 368 -16.18 20.56 36.65
C GLY A 368 -16.05 21.86 35.86
N ASN A 369 -16.89 22.08 34.83
CA ASN A 369 -16.95 23.34 34.09
C ASN A 369 -17.53 24.44 34.98
N CYS A 370 -16.90 25.62 35.00
CA CYS A 370 -17.52 26.78 35.63
C CYS A 370 -18.72 27.27 34.81
N LEU A 371 -19.57 28.12 35.40
CA LEU A 371 -20.76 28.64 34.71
C LEU A 371 -20.41 29.39 33.42
N MET A 372 -19.24 30.03 33.37
CA MET A 372 -18.76 30.72 32.17
C MET A 372 -18.45 29.74 31.03
N GLN A 373 -17.81 28.61 31.34
CA GLN A 373 -17.57 27.55 30.36
C GLN A 373 -18.88 26.94 29.86
N ARG A 374 -19.82 26.68 30.76
CA ARG A 374 -21.17 26.22 30.37
C ARG A 374 -21.86 27.23 29.45
N ALA A 375 -21.75 28.53 29.74
CA ALA A 375 -22.36 29.59 28.94
C ALA A 375 -21.73 29.67 27.54
N ALA A 376 -20.40 29.54 27.46
CA ALA A 376 -19.67 29.46 26.20
C ALA A 376 -20.08 28.23 25.37
N ILE A 377 -20.19 27.04 25.99
CA ILE A 377 -20.63 25.79 25.32
C ILE A 377 -22.07 25.92 24.82
N ALA A 378 -22.94 26.58 25.59
CA ALA A 378 -24.32 26.85 25.20
C ALA A 378 -24.45 27.91 24.09
N GLY A 379 -23.35 28.51 23.62
CA GLY A 379 -23.33 29.54 22.58
C GLY A 379 -23.74 30.93 23.04
N SER A 380 -23.87 31.17 24.35
CA SER A 380 -24.26 32.47 24.91
C SER A 380 -23.03 33.31 25.27
N GLU A 381 -22.50 34.00 24.26
CA GLU A 381 -21.30 34.83 24.41
C GLU A 381 -21.51 35.97 25.42
N ALA A 382 -22.67 36.63 25.40
CA ALA A 382 -23.01 37.71 26.32
C ALA A 382 -23.05 37.26 27.80
N ALA A 383 -23.54 36.04 28.07
CA ALA A 383 -23.59 35.50 29.42
C ALA A 383 -22.20 35.16 29.95
N ALA A 384 -21.34 34.64 29.08
CA ALA A 384 -19.95 34.36 29.44
C ALA A 384 -19.15 35.66 29.69
N ILE A 385 -19.34 36.71 28.86
CA ILE A 385 -18.75 38.03 29.06
C ILE A 385 -19.26 38.67 30.37
N PHE A 386 -20.56 38.57 30.65
CA PHE A 386 -21.13 39.06 31.90
C PHE A 386 -20.51 38.39 33.13
N LEU A 387 -20.33 37.07 33.10
CA LEU A 387 -19.66 36.35 34.19
C LEU A 387 -18.19 36.76 34.33
N ALA A 388 -17.47 36.93 33.22
CA ALA A 388 -16.06 37.34 33.24
C ALA A 388 -15.87 38.71 33.90
N THR A 389 -16.79 39.65 33.65
CA THR A 389 -16.76 40.99 34.25
C THR A 389 -17.21 41.02 35.72
N HIS A 390 -17.94 40.00 36.19
CA HIS A 390 -18.50 39.92 37.55
C HIS A 390 -17.73 38.98 38.48
N GLY A 391 -16.41 38.86 38.29
CA GLY A 391 -15.51 38.22 39.25
C GLY A 391 -15.40 36.69 39.13
N ALA A 392 -15.87 36.09 38.04
CA ALA A 392 -15.61 34.69 37.74
C ALA A 392 -14.11 34.46 37.44
N LYS A 393 -13.58 33.31 37.85
CA LYS A 393 -12.18 32.94 37.65
C LYS A 393 -11.90 32.59 36.19
N VAL A 394 -11.21 33.50 35.49
CA VAL A 394 -10.85 33.35 34.07
C VAL A 394 -9.88 32.20 33.76
N ASN A 395 -9.13 31.71 34.76
CA ASN A 395 -8.18 30.60 34.65
C ASN A 395 -8.64 29.33 35.41
N HIS A 396 -9.93 29.21 35.74
CA HIS A 396 -10.48 27.98 36.33
C HIS A 396 -10.30 26.80 35.37
N THR A 397 -9.92 25.62 35.89
CA THR A 397 -9.76 24.40 35.09
C THR A 397 -10.84 23.39 35.43
N ASN A 398 -11.42 22.76 34.41
CA ASN A 398 -12.33 21.62 34.59
C ASN A 398 -11.55 20.31 34.81
N LYS A 399 -12.26 19.17 34.84
CA LYS A 399 -11.64 17.84 35.05
C LYS A 399 -10.61 17.44 33.98
N TRP A 400 -10.57 18.13 32.84
CA TRP A 400 -9.65 17.86 31.74
C TRP A 400 -8.53 18.91 31.60
N GLY A 401 -8.47 19.89 32.51
CA GLY A 401 -7.52 21.00 32.43
C GLY A 401 -7.95 22.10 31.44
N GLU A 402 -9.18 22.07 30.93
CA GLU A 402 -9.71 23.09 30.04
C GLU A 402 -10.09 24.35 30.83
N THR A 403 -9.65 25.53 30.34
CA THR A 403 -10.00 26.84 30.90
C THR A 403 -11.15 27.51 30.13
N PRO A 404 -11.79 28.56 30.65
CA PRO A 404 -12.75 29.36 29.87
C PRO A 404 -12.22 29.81 28.51
N LEU A 405 -10.92 30.12 28.42
CA LEU A 405 -10.27 30.52 27.18
C LEU A 405 -10.19 29.36 26.17
N HIS A 406 -9.90 28.14 26.62
CA HIS A 406 -9.95 26.95 25.76
C HIS A 406 -11.36 26.73 25.21
N THR A 407 -12.38 26.85 26.05
CA THR A 407 -13.78 26.69 25.66
C THR A 407 -14.22 27.77 24.67
N ALA A 408 -13.84 29.03 24.89
CA ALA A 408 -14.10 30.13 23.96
C ALA A 408 -13.44 29.87 22.59
N CYS A 409 -12.20 29.36 22.59
CA CYS A 409 -11.47 29.00 21.38
C CYS A 409 -12.09 27.82 20.63
N ARG A 410 -12.54 26.79 21.35
CA ARG A 410 -13.24 25.63 20.77
C ARG A 410 -14.58 26.00 20.16
N CYS A 411 -15.32 26.94 20.75
CA CYS A 411 -16.65 27.36 20.30
C CYS A 411 -16.62 28.53 19.29
N GLY A 412 -15.46 29.11 19.01
CA GLY A 412 -15.35 30.20 18.03
C GLY A 412 -15.81 31.58 18.53
N LEU A 413 -15.76 31.83 19.85
CA LEU A 413 -16.28 33.06 20.47
C LEU A 413 -15.20 34.15 20.54
N ALA A 414 -15.09 34.96 19.49
CA ALA A 414 -14.02 35.97 19.36
C ALA A 414 -14.13 37.11 20.38
N GLY A 415 -15.33 37.61 20.67
CA GLY A 415 -15.55 38.69 21.64
C GLY A 415 -15.26 38.24 23.07
N LEU A 416 -15.71 37.05 23.46
CA LEU A 416 -15.36 36.43 24.74
C LEU A 416 -13.85 36.18 24.84
N THR A 417 -13.21 35.72 23.77
CA THR A 417 -11.75 35.52 23.76
C THR A 417 -11.01 36.82 24.02
N ALA A 418 -11.41 37.92 23.37
CA ALA A 418 -10.82 39.22 23.58
C ALA A 418 -10.99 39.71 25.03
N GLU A 419 -12.19 39.57 25.60
CA GLU A 419 -12.48 39.96 26.98
C GLU A 419 -11.68 39.12 27.99
N LEU A 420 -11.65 37.80 27.82
CA LEU A 420 -10.89 36.91 28.71
C LEU A 420 -9.39 37.26 28.73
N LEU A 421 -8.81 37.57 27.58
CA LEU A 421 -7.41 37.98 27.48
C LEU A 421 -7.18 39.34 28.17
N GLN A 422 -8.12 40.29 28.08
CA GLN A 422 -8.06 41.55 28.81
C GLN A 422 -8.12 41.35 30.33
N GLN A 423 -8.94 40.39 30.80
CA GLN A 423 -9.09 40.03 32.22
C GLN A 423 -7.95 39.14 32.77
N GLY A 424 -6.89 38.88 31.99
CA GLY A 424 -5.71 38.13 32.43
C GLY A 424 -5.81 36.61 32.31
N ALA A 425 -6.63 36.10 31.38
CA ALA A 425 -6.60 34.69 31.02
C ALA A 425 -5.24 34.32 30.40
N ASN A 426 -4.68 33.17 30.80
CA ASN A 426 -3.39 32.72 30.32
C ASN A 426 -3.55 31.92 29.02
N PRO A 427 -3.06 32.42 27.86
CA PRO A 427 -3.16 31.73 26.57
C PRO A 427 -2.22 30.52 26.44
N ASN A 428 -1.35 30.27 27.42
CA ASN A 428 -0.32 29.22 27.38
C ASN A 428 -0.66 28.00 28.25
N LEU A 429 -1.80 28.00 28.96
CA LEU A 429 -2.23 26.82 29.72
C LEU A 429 -2.57 25.69 28.76
N GLN A 430 -2.21 24.46 29.12
CA GLN A 430 -2.43 23.27 28.31
C GLN A 430 -3.41 22.32 29.02
N THR A 431 -4.23 21.60 28.25
CA THR A 431 -5.13 20.57 28.79
C THR A 431 -4.35 19.41 29.43
N GLU A 432 -4.89 18.84 30.52
CA GLU A 432 -4.25 17.73 31.24
C GLU A 432 -4.65 16.36 30.69
N SER A 433 -5.88 16.23 30.21
CA SER A 433 -6.40 14.98 29.63
C SER A 433 -7.24 15.24 28.39
N ALA A 434 -7.47 14.19 27.60
CA ALA A 434 -8.21 14.28 26.36
C ALA A 434 -9.66 14.71 26.61
N LEU A 435 -10.12 15.68 25.81
CA LEU A 435 -11.49 16.19 25.89
C LEU A 435 -12.49 15.13 25.40
N PRO A 436 -13.62 14.93 26.10
CA PRO A 436 -14.70 14.11 25.58
C PRO A 436 -15.52 14.96 24.62
N ASP A 437 -15.35 14.77 23.31
CA ASP A 437 -16.36 15.26 22.36
C ASP A 437 -16.48 14.43 21.09
N GLY A 438 -17.75 14.25 20.69
CA GLY A 438 -18.26 13.33 19.67
C GLY A 438 -18.12 13.81 18.22
N VAL A 439 -17.01 14.46 17.87
CA VAL A 439 -16.66 14.78 16.48
C VAL A 439 -15.35 14.08 16.16
N GLU A 440 -15.32 13.29 15.08
CA GLU A 440 -14.26 12.33 14.70
C GLU A 440 -12.82 12.88 14.57
N LYS A 441 -12.56 14.17 14.87
CA LYS A 441 -11.32 14.88 14.52
C LYS A 441 -10.29 15.05 15.65
N SER A 442 -10.62 14.77 16.91
CA SER A 442 -9.69 15.00 18.05
C SER A 442 -9.74 13.89 19.12
N GLN A 443 -9.64 12.62 18.70
CA GLN A 443 -9.60 11.52 19.66
C GLN A 443 -8.25 11.46 20.39
N GLY A 444 -8.24 11.72 21.70
CA GLY A 444 -7.18 11.28 22.61
C GLY A 444 -5.97 12.21 22.80
N VAL A 445 -5.97 13.43 22.24
CA VAL A 445 -4.84 14.37 22.36
C VAL A 445 -4.98 15.23 23.62
N SER A 446 -3.92 15.29 24.44
CA SER A 446 -3.80 16.18 25.60
C SER A 446 -2.71 17.23 25.37
N LEU A 447 -2.42 18.08 26.36
CA LEU A 447 -1.45 19.17 26.27
C LEU A 447 -1.80 20.24 25.20
N GLN A 448 -3.08 20.42 24.90
CA GLN A 448 -3.51 21.38 23.88
C GLN A 448 -3.66 22.76 24.52
N SER A 449 -3.08 23.80 23.91
CA SER A 449 -3.34 25.19 24.32
C SER A 449 -4.65 25.72 23.69
N PRO A 450 -5.21 26.86 24.15
CA PRO A 450 -6.39 27.47 23.54
C PRO A 450 -6.21 27.71 22.04
N LEU A 451 -4.99 28.10 21.63
CA LEU A 451 -4.66 28.33 20.22
C LEU A 451 -4.69 27.02 19.40
N HIS A 452 -4.28 25.88 19.97
CA HIS A 452 -4.44 24.57 19.32
C HIS A 452 -5.92 24.27 19.06
N LEU A 453 -6.80 24.51 20.04
CA LEU A 453 -8.24 24.26 19.90
C LEU A 453 -8.90 25.17 18.87
N ALA A 454 -8.54 26.46 18.82
CA ALA A 454 -9.06 27.39 17.81
C ALA A 454 -8.74 26.95 16.38
N ILE A 455 -7.53 26.42 16.16
CA ILE A 455 -7.09 25.92 14.85
C ILE A 455 -7.75 24.57 14.53
N ILE A 456 -7.85 23.64 15.49
CA ILE A 456 -8.49 22.33 15.26
C ILE A 456 -9.97 22.49 14.85
N HIS A 457 -10.67 23.47 15.44
CA HIS A 457 -12.10 23.72 15.21
C HIS A 457 -12.36 24.73 14.08
N ASN A 458 -11.33 25.24 13.40
CA ASN A 458 -11.46 26.14 12.24
C ASN A 458 -12.12 27.49 12.56
N HIS A 459 -11.55 28.18 13.54
CA HIS A 459 -11.97 29.53 13.96
C HIS A 459 -10.88 30.58 13.70
N PRO A 460 -10.70 31.06 12.45
CA PRO A 460 -9.67 32.05 12.09
C PRO A 460 -9.81 33.38 12.84
N ASP A 461 -11.05 33.79 13.12
CA ASP A 461 -11.33 35.08 13.80
C ASP A 461 -10.79 35.07 15.23
N VAL A 462 -10.94 33.95 15.94
CA VAL A 462 -10.39 33.77 17.29
C VAL A 462 -8.87 33.74 17.27
N VAL A 463 -8.27 33.06 16.29
CA VAL A 463 -6.82 33.05 16.12
C VAL A 463 -6.30 34.48 15.89
N SER A 464 -6.97 35.26 15.05
CA SER A 464 -6.61 36.65 14.78
C SER A 464 -6.63 37.51 16.05
N VAL A 465 -7.64 37.34 16.91
CA VAL A 465 -7.71 38.02 18.23
C VAL A 465 -6.50 37.68 19.11
N ILE A 466 -6.10 36.41 19.19
CA ILE A 466 -4.93 35.99 19.99
C ILE A 466 -3.63 36.58 19.41
N LEU A 467 -3.51 36.65 18.08
CA LEU A 467 -2.37 37.26 17.40
C LEU A 467 -2.30 38.78 17.62
N GLU A 468 -3.44 39.48 17.55
CA GLU A 468 -3.55 40.90 17.87
C GLU A 468 -3.16 41.19 19.32
N GLN A 469 -3.55 40.31 20.26
CA GLN A 469 -3.12 40.43 21.66
C GLN A 469 -1.61 40.30 21.81
N LYS A 470 -0.95 39.41 21.05
CA LYS A 470 0.52 39.33 21.04
C LYS A 470 1.15 40.63 20.53
N ALA A 471 0.61 41.21 19.45
CA ALA A 471 1.08 42.50 18.94
C ALA A 471 0.88 43.63 19.98
N ASN A 472 -0.28 43.67 20.63
CA ASN A 472 -0.60 44.65 21.68
C ASN A 472 0.29 44.49 22.92
N ALA A 473 0.54 43.25 23.37
CA ALA A 473 1.39 42.95 24.52
C ALA A 473 2.86 43.32 24.29
N LEU A 474 3.35 43.24 23.05
CA LEU A 474 4.70 43.68 22.69
C LEU A 474 4.84 45.22 22.68
N HIS A 475 3.75 45.96 22.53
CA HIS A 475 3.73 47.43 22.47
C HIS A 475 3.25 48.10 23.77
N ALA A 476 2.54 47.40 24.65
CA ALA A 476 2.00 47.93 25.89
C ALA A 476 3.04 47.98 27.03
N THR A 477 3.15 49.12 27.71
CA THR A 477 4.01 49.32 28.89
C THR A 477 3.42 48.77 30.20
N ASN A 478 2.27 48.09 30.14
CA ASN A 478 1.56 47.55 31.31
C ASN A 478 1.93 46.09 31.58
N ASN A 479 2.49 45.82 32.76
CA ASN A 479 3.11 44.56 33.22
C ASN A 479 2.16 43.36 33.44
N LEU A 480 0.99 43.26 32.79
CA LEU A 480 0.00 42.22 33.07
C LEU A 480 -0.46 41.37 31.86
N GLN A 481 0.07 41.61 30.65
CA GLN A 481 -0.31 40.83 29.47
C GLN A 481 0.65 39.64 29.25
N ILE A 482 0.10 38.42 29.36
CA ILE A 482 0.85 37.17 29.13
C ILE A 482 1.00 36.96 27.61
N ILE A 483 2.24 36.83 27.13
CA ILE A 483 2.54 36.67 25.71
C ILE A 483 2.19 35.22 25.27
N PRO A 484 1.39 35.02 24.22
CA PRO A 484 1.16 33.70 23.64
C PRO A 484 2.45 33.04 23.15
N ASP A 485 2.70 31.82 23.60
CA ASP A 485 3.82 30.98 23.21
C ASP A 485 3.40 30.01 22.09
N PHE A 486 4.04 30.17 20.92
CA PHE A 486 3.75 29.35 19.74
C PHE A 486 4.62 28.08 19.66
N SER A 487 5.61 27.93 20.55
CA SER A 487 6.48 26.75 20.62
C SER A 487 5.90 25.62 21.46
N LEU A 488 4.78 25.87 22.15
CA LEU A 488 4.07 24.84 22.90
C LEU A 488 3.59 23.73 21.95
N LYS A 489 3.79 22.49 22.40
CA LYS A 489 3.43 21.29 21.66
C LYS A 489 2.37 20.49 22.39
N ASP A 490 1.46 19.90 21.63
CA ASP A 490 0.48 18.95 22.16
C ASP A 490 1.09 17.56 22.44
N SER A 491 0.29 16.60 22.89
CA SER A 491 0.74 15.23 23.18
C SER A 491 1.19 14.45 21.94
N MET A 492 0.94 14.97 20.73
CA MET A 492 1.42 14.43 19.44
C MET A 492 2.61 15.24 18.90
N ASP A 493 3.20 16.06 19.78
CA ASP A 493 4.34 16.92 19.52
C ASP A 493 4.11 17.96 18.41
N GLN A 494 2.84 18.29 18.14
CA GLN A 494 2.46 19.28 17.13
C GLN A 494 2.48 20.69 17.71
N THR A 495 3.10 21.61 16.97
CA THR A 495 2.97 23.05 17.22
C THR A 495 1.70 23.60 16.58
N VAL A 496 1.27 24.79 17.01
CA VAL A 496 0.14 25.52 16.40
C VAL A 496 0.36 25.80 14.91
N LEU A 497 1.61 26.01 14.49
CA LEU A 497 1.97 26.16 13.07
C LEU A 497 1.74 24.85 12.30
N GLY A 498 2.16 23.71 12.86
CA GLY A 498 1.90 22.40 12.27
C GLY A 498 0.41 22.13 12.09
N LEU A 499 -0.39 22.34 13.14
CA LEU A 499 -1.84 22.16 13.06
C LEU A 499 -2.50 23.07 12.02
N ALA A 500 -2.06 24.33 11.88
CA ALA A 500 -2.60 25.25 10.89
C ALA A 500 -2.34 24.74 9.46
N LEU A 501 -1.18 24.12 9.22
CA LEU A 501 -0.85 23.51 7.92
C LEU A 501 -1.74 22.28 7.65
N TRP A 502 -1.86 21.37 8.62
CA TRP A 502 -2.62 20.12 8.45
C TRP A 502 -4.13 20.32 8.29
N THR A 503 -4.64 21.44 8.80
CA THR A 503 -6.03 21.85 8.64
C THR A 503 -6.27 22.70 7.38
N GLY A 504 -5.21 23.04 6.64
CA GLY A 504 -5.27 23.81 5.38
C GLY A 504 -5.39 25.32 5.56
N MET A 505 -5.19 25.85 6.77
CA MET A 505 -5.28 27.29 7.08
C MET A 505 -3.98 28.03 6.77
N HIS A 506 -3.56 28.01 5.49
CA HIS A 506 -2.29 28.61 5.06
C HIS A 506 -2.22 30.14 5.32
N THR A 507 -3.34 30.85 5.33
CA THR A 507 -3.40 32.28 5.67
C THR A 507 -3.04 32.52 7.13
N ILE A 508 -3.59 31.72 8.04
CA ILE A 508 -3.26 31.75 9.47
C ILE A 508 -1.81 31.30 9.68
N ALA A 509 -1.36 30.26 8.98
CA ALA A 509 0.04 29.81 9.05
C ALA A 509 1.02 30.94 8.67
N ALA A 510 0.70 31.73 7.64
CA ALA A 510 1.50 32.90 7.26
C ALA A 510 1.48 34.00 8.34
N GLN A 511 0.33 34.24 8.97
CA GLN A 511 0.22 35.18 10.10
C GLN A 511 0.99 34.70 11.35
N LEU A 512 0.98 33.39 11.63
CA LEU A 512 1.75 32.78 12.72
C LEU A 512 3.25 32.94 12.49
N LEU A 513 3.74 32.70 11.27
CA LEU A 513 5.13 32.94 10.90
C LEU A 513 5.49 34.43 11.02
N GLY A 514 4.63 35.33 10.52
CA GLY A 514 4.82 36.78 10.65
C GLY A 514 4.82 37.29 12.10
N SER A 515 4.19 36.57 13.02
CA SER A 515 4.16 36.87 14.46
C SER A 515 5.20 36.08 15.27
N GLY A 516 6.16 35.43 14.60
CA GLY A 516 7.35 34.83 15.21
C GLY A 516 7.22 33.36 15.60
N ALA A 517 6.33 32.58 14.97
CA ALA A 517 6.35 31.12 15.10
C ALA A 517 7.61 30.53 14.43
N ALA A 518 8.27 29.59 15.09
CA ALA A 518 9.46 28.94 14.55
C ALA A 518 9.10 27.86 13.53
N ILE A 519 9.60 28.02 12.30
CA ILE A 519 9.31 27.10 11.18
C ILE A 519 10.10 25.79 11.27
N ASN A 520 11.25 25.82 11.94
CA ASN A 520 12.22 24.71 12.03
C ASN A 520 12.19 24.01 13.40
N ASP A 521 11.14 24.20 14.20
CA ASP A 521 11.01 23.48 15.46
C ASP A 521 10.98 21.98 15.19
N THR A 522 11.87 21.27 15.86
CA THR A 522 12.01 19.83 15.73
C THR A 522 11.10 19.13 16.72
N MET A 523 10.45 18.08 16.26
CA MET A 523 9.72 17.15 17.10
C MET A 523 10.66 16.29 17.96
N SER A 524 10.10 15.50 18.87
CA SER A 524 10.80 14.59 19.78
C SER A 524 11.62 13.50 19.04
N ASP A 525 11.24 13.19 17.80
CA ASP A 525 11.93 12.30 16.88
C ASP A 525 12.93 13.05 15.95
N GLY A 526 13.20 14.32 16.23
CA GLY A 526 14.10 15.17 15.44
C GLY A 526 13.53 15.67 14.10
N GLN A 527 12.26 15.39 13.77
CA GLN A 527 11.67 15.81 12.50
C GLN A 527 11.17 17.25 12.54
N THR A 528 11.33 18.01 11.45
CA THR A 528 10.75 19.34 11.28
C THR A 528 9.35 19.23 10.69
N LEU A 529 8.59 20.33 10.67
CA LEU A 529 7.31 20.41 9.96
C LEU A 529 7.45 20.07 8.47
N LEU A 530 8.60 20.36 7.86
CA LEU A 530 8.89 20.00 6.47
C LEU A 530 8.98 18.47 6.30
N HIS A 531 9.69 17.78 7.19
CA HIS A 531 9.76 16.31 7.19
C HIS A 531 8.37 15.69 7.36
N MET A 532 7.54 16.23 8.27
CA MET A 532 6.17 15.77 8.44
C MET A 532 5.31 15.98 7.20
N ALA A 533 5.39 17.15 6.57
CA ALA A 533 4.59 17.45 5.38
C ALA A 533 4.90 16.44 4.27
N ILE A 534 6.18 16.11 4.11
CA ILE A 534 6.66 15.12 3.15
C ILE A 534 6.15 13.71 3.51
N LYS A 535 6.31 13.26 4.76
CA LYS A 535 5.83 11.93 5.21
C LYS A 535 4.30 11.78 5.10
N ARG A 536 3.56 12.87 5.29
CA ARG A 536 2.09 12.91 5.11
C ARG A 536 1.67 13.07 3.64
N GLN A 537 2.62 13.18 2.72
CA GLN A 537 2.41 13.44 1.29
C GLN A 537 1.62 14.74 1.01
N ASP A 538 1.68 15.71 1.93
CA ASP A 538 1.04 17.01 1.78
C ASP A 538 1.96 17.98 1.03
N SER A 539 1.88 17.93 -0.29
CA SER A 539 2.67 18.80 -1.18
C SER A 539 2.37 20.29 -0.97
N LYS A 540 1.14 20.68 -0.60
CA LYS A 540 0.78 22.10 -0.44
C LYS A 540 1.46 22.69 0.78
N SER A 541 1.38 21.99 1.91
CA SER A 541 2.06 22.41 3.14
C SER A 541 3.58 22.35 2.99
N ALA A 542 4.13 21.34 2.31
CA ALA A 542 5.56 21.26 2.04
C ALA A 542 6.05 22.44 1.18
N LEU A 543 5.35 22.77 0.09
CA LEU A 543 5.68 23.92 -0.76
C LEU A 543 5.56 25.24 0.02
N PHE A 544 4.50 25.42 0.82
CA PHE A 544 4.32 26.59 1.68
C PHE A 544 5.50 26.78 2.64
N LEU A 545 5.94 25.70 3.30
CA LEU A 545 7.08 25.72 4.22
C LEU A 545 8.38 26.10 3.48
N LEU A 546 8.61 25.55 2.30
CA LEU A 546 9.76 25.90 1.46
C LEU A 546 9.70 27.36 1.01
N GLU A 547 8.53 27.89 0.62
CA GLU A 547 8.32 29.30 0.28
C GLU A 547 8.71 30.24 1.41
N HIS A 548 8.48 29.84 2.66
CA HIS A 548 8.83 30.59 3.87
C HIS A 548 10.22 30.24 4.44
N GLN A 549 11.13 29.72 3.62
CA GLN A 549 12.53 29.45 3.98
C GLN A 549 12.73 28.42 5.11
N ALA A 550 11.92 27.37 5.15
CA ALA A 550 12.21 26.20 5.99
C ALA A 550 13.62 25.63 5.67
N ASP A 551 14.37 25.25 6.71
CA ASP A 551 15.72 24.74 6.55
C ASP A 551 15.69 23.29 6.04
N ILE A 552 16.23 23.12 4.84
CA ILE A 552 16.30 21.83 4.12
C ILE A 552 17.45 20.93 4.59
N ASN A 553 18.39 21.46 5.39
CA ASN A 553 19.59 20.76 5.83
C ASN A 553 19.42 20.04 7.17
N VAL A 554 18.33 20.31 7.89
CA VAL A 554 18.02 19.62 9.14
C VAL A 554 17.82 18.14 8.82
N ARG A 555 18.45 17.27 9.60
CA ARG A 555 18.37 15.82 9.44
C ARG A 555 17.42 15.22 10.46
N THR A 556 16.70 14.17 10.07
CA THR A 556 15.94 13.34 11.01
C THR A 556 16.88 12.60 11.97
N GLN A 557 16.32 11.95 12.99
CA GLN A 557 17.10 11.06 13.88
C GLN A 557 17.77 9.91 13.12
N GLU A 558 17.22 9.48 11.99
CA GLU A 558 17.77 8.49 11.05
C GLU A 558 18.80 9.11 10.07
N GLY A 559 19.18 10.38 10.26
CA GLY A 559 20.17 11.07 9.41
C GLY A 559 19.66 11.46 8.02
N GLN A 560 18.39 11.21 7.70
CA GLN A 560 17.81 11.50 6.39
C GLN A 560 17.60 13.00 6.16
N THR A 561 17.84 13.45 4.93
CA THR A 561 17.57 14.81 4.48
C THR A 561 16.12 14.96 3.99
N ALA A 562 15.61 16.20 3.97
CA ALA A 562 14.31 16.50 3.37
C ALA A 562 14.22 16.06 1.90
N LEU A 563 15.33 16.14 1.14
CA LEU A 563 15.40 15.68 -0.24
C LEU A 563 15.19 14.16 -0.35
N GLN A 564 15.90 13.37 0.44
CA GLN A 564 15.76 11.90 0.45
C GLN A 564 14.35 11.46 0.85
N LEU A 565 13.75 12.13 1.85
CA LEU A 565 12.36 11.88 2.23
C LEU A 565 11.36 12.23 1.12
N ALA A 566 11.59 13.32 0.37
CA ALA A 566 10.72 13.70 -0.73
C ALA A 566 10.79 12.71 -1.90
N ILE A 567 11.97 12.15 -2.15
CA ILE A 567 12.18 11.09 -3.14
C ILE A 567 11.47 9.80 -2.71
N SER A 568 11.66 9.35 -1.47
CA SER A 568 11.04 8.11 -0.97
C SER A 568 9.51 8.17 -0.90
N ASN A 569 8.93 9.37 -0.69
CA ASN A 569 7.49 9.62 -0.71
C ASN A 569 6.94 10.03 -2.09
N GLN A 570 7.76 9.99 -3.15
CA GLN A 570 7.35 10.23 -4.55
C GLN A 570 6.72 11.62 -4.80
N LEU A 571 7.33 12.69 -4.26
CA LEU A 571 6.81 14.05 -4.36
C LEU A 571 7.62 14.93 -5.35
N PRO A 572 7.40 14.84 -6.67
CA PRO A 572 8.25 15.51 -7.67
C PRO A 572 8.27 17.04 -7.57
N LEU A 573 7.12 17.67 -7.27
CA LEU A 573 7.06 19.13 -7.10
C LEU A 573 7.83 19.62 -5.88
N VAL A 574 7.82 18.82 -4.80
CA VAL A 574 8.56 19.13 -3.58
C VAL A 574 10.05 18.92 -3.82
N VAL A 575 10.44 17.86 -4.52
CA VAL A 575 11.84 17.64 -4.95
C VAL A 575 12.35 18.81 -5.78
N ASP A 576 11.60 19.26 -6.80
CA ASP A 576 11.96 20.41 -7.63
C ASP A 576 12.15 21.68 -6.79
N ALA A 577 11.24 21.93 -5.84
CA ALA A 577 11.32 23.08 -4.94
C ALA A 577 12.50 23.02 -3.96
N ILE A 578 12.87 21.83 -3.48
CA ILE A 578 14.04 21.60 -2.63
C ILE A 578 15.33 21.80 -3.43
N CYS A 579 15.42 21.22 -4.63
CA CYS A 579 16.58 21.37 -5.53
C CYS A 579 16.78 22.83 -5.97
N THR A 580 15.71 23.55 -6.29
CA THR A 580 15.76 24.98 -6.65
C THR A 580 16.35 25.84 -5.52
N ARG A 581 16.25 25.39 -4.26
CA ARG A 581 16.82 26.04 -3.08
C ARG A 581 18.25 25.62 -2.76
N GLY A 582 18.88 24.83 -3.64
CA GLY A 582 20.29 24.43 -3.50
C GLY A 582 20.54 23.33 -2.48
N ALA A 583 19.63 22.36 -2.37
CA ALA A 583 19.85 21.17 -1.56
C ALA A 583 21.11 20.41 -2.00
N ASP A 584 21.88 19.93 -1.04
CA ASP A 584 23.06 19.11 -1.32
C ASP A 584 22.64 17.72 -1.83
N MET A 585 22.86 17.48 -3.12
CA MET A 585 22.52 16.22 -3.80
C MET A 585 23.62 15.16 -3.67
N SER A 586 24.71 15.43 -2.92
CA SER A 586 25.78 14.46 -2.68
C SER A 586 25.59 13.63 -1.40
N VAL A 587 24.63 14.00 -0.56
CA VAL A 587 24.38 13.34 0.73
C VAL A 587 23.80 11.95 0.50
N VAL A 588 24.52 10.93 0.96
CA VAL A 588 24.11 9.53 0.88
C VAL A 588 23.15 9.15 2.02
N ASP A 589 22.35 8.10 1.81
CA ASP A 589 21.49 7.52 2.84
C ASP A 589 22.25 6.55 3.76
N GLU A 590 21.53 5.82 4.62
CA GLU A 590 22.11 4.81 5.52
C GLU A 590 22.77 3.63 4.77
N LYS A 591 22.33 3.33 3.54
CA LYS A 591 22.94 2.30 2.69
C LYS A 591 24.18 2.81 1.94
N GLY A 592 24.44 4.13 1.98
CA GLY A 592 25.50 4.76 1.20
C GLY A 592 25.07 5.15 -0.22
N ASP A 593 23.77 5.16 -0.51
CA ASP A 593 23.20 5.44 -1.81
C ASP A 593 22.95 6.96 -2.00
N PRO A 594 23.41 7.57 -3.11
CA PRO A 594 23.13 8.96 -3.40
C PRO A 594 21.65 9.17 -3.77
N PRO A 595 21.12 10.41 -3.65
CA PRO A 595 19.71 10.73 -3.93
C PRO A 595 19.25 10.31 -5.33
N LEU A 596 20.13 10.41 -6.33
CA LEU A 596 19.85 9.96 -7.69
C LEU A 596 19.64 8.44 -7.76
N TRP A 597 20.45 7.67 -7.04
CA TRP A 597 20.29 6.20 -7.00
C TRP A 597 19.01 5.80 -6.27
N LEU A 598 18.65 6.49 -5.18
CA LEU A 598 17.36 6.27 -4.50
C LEU A 598 16.15 6.49 -5.41
N ALA A 599 16.20 7.49 -6.29
CA ALA A 599 15.14 7.71 -7.26
C ALA A 599 15.09 6.58 -8.30
N LEU A 600 16.25 6.12 -8.78
CA LEU A 600 16.36 5.07 -9.79
C LEU A 600 15.99 3.67 -9.26
N GLU A 601 16.42 3.32 -8.04
CA GLU A 601 16.08 2.06 -7.37
C GLU A 601 14.55 1.92 -7.20
N ASN A 602 13.87 3.04 -6.94
CA ASN A 602 12.41 3.10 -6.81
C ASN A 602 11.66 3.28 -8.16
N GLY A 603 12.37 3.35 -9.30
CA GLY A 603 11.78 3.52 -10.63
C GLY A 603 11.16 4.91 -10.90
N LEU A 604 11.61 5.95 -10.19
CA LEU A 604 11.06 7.30 -10.24
C LEU A 604 11.78 8.17 -11.29
N GLU A 605 11.59 7.88 -12.57
CA GLU A 605 12.28 8.57 -13.69
C GLU A 605 12.02 10.09 -13.73
N ASP A 606 10.82 10.56 -13.38
CA ASP A 606 10.48 11.99 -13.35
C ASP A 606 11.30 12.75 -12.28
N ILE A 607 11.47 12.11 -11.12
CA ILE A 607 12.26 12.65 -10.01
C ILE A 607 13.74 12.60 -10.37
N ALA A 608 14.21 11.49 -10.93
CA ALA A 608 15.59 11.38 -11.41
C ALA A 608 15.90 12.43 -12.49
N SER A 609 14.98 12.67 -13.43
CA SER A 609 15.11 13.71 -14.46
C SER A 609 15.18 15.11 -13.85
N THR A 610 14.40 15.35 -12.80
CA THR A 610 14.42 16.61 -12.05
C THR A 610 15.76 16.81 -11.35
N LEU A 611 16.31 15.78 -10.70
CA LEU A 611 17.64 15.83 -10.06
C LEU A 611 18.74 16.13 -11.07
N VAL A 612 18.77 15.42 -12.21
CA VAL A 612 19.76 15.64 -13.27
C VAL A 612 19.64 17.05 -13.86
N ARG A 613 18.42 17.54 -14.08
CA ARG A 613 18.17 18.91 -14.59
C ARG A 613 18.71 19.99 -13.65
N HIS A 614 18.70 19.75 -12.33
CA HIS A 614 19.27 20.65 -11.32
C HIS A 614 20.79 20.44 -11.10
N GLY A 615 21.44 19.60 -11.90
CA GLY A 615 22.90 19.42 -11.89
C GLY A 615 23.40 18.28 -11.01
N CYS A 616 22.56 17.29 -10.68
CA CYS A 616 23.01 16.08 -9.99
C CYS A 616 23.98 15.29 -10.88
N ASP A 617 25.10 14.84 -10.31
CA ASP A 617 26.12 14.08 -11.04
C ASP A 617 25.65 12.65 -11.33
N ALA A 618 25.32 12.37 -12.60
CA ALA A 618 24.95 11.02 -13.06
C ALA A 618 26.12 10.02 -13.07
N THR A 619 27.37 10.49 -12.92
CA THR A 619 28.58 9.64 -12.92
C THR A 619 28.99 9.13 -11.54
N CYS A 620 28.28 9.53 -10.48
CA CYS A 620 28.62 9.29 -9.08
C CYS A 620 29.31 7.95 -8.83
N TRP A 621 30.41 8.01 -8.10
CA TRP A 621 31.22 6.86 -7.76
C TRP A 621 30.80 6.29 -6.41
N SER A 622 30.57 4.98 -6.36
CA SER A 622 30.28 4.25 -5.13
C SER A 622 31.19 3.03 -4.98
N SER A 623 31.20 2.47 -3.78
CA SER A 623 31.82 1.18 -3.52
C SER A 623 31.00 0.08 -4.19
N GLY A 624 31.65 -0.67 -5.07
CA GLY A 624 31.10 -1.84 -5.75
C GLY A 624 31.51 -3.17 -5.11
N PRO A 625 31.08 -4.29 -5.72
CA PRO A 625 31.42 -5.63 -5.25
C PRO A 625 32.95 -5.83 -5.22
N GLY A 626 33.44 -6.60 -4.24
CA GLY A 626 34.87 -6.85 -4.08
C GLY A 626 35.70 -5.63 -3.70
N GLY A 627 35.08 -4.54 -3.24
CA GLY A 627 35.78 -3.30 -2.85
C GLY A 627 36.23 -2.43 -4.03
N CYS A 628 35.74 -2.70 -5.25
CA CYS A 628 36.02 -1.85 -6.41
C CYS A 628 35.33 -0.49 -6.30
N GLN A 629 35.87 0.52 -7.00
CA GLN A 629 35.14 1.76 -7.27
C GLN A 629 34.44 1.62 -8.61
N GLN A 630 33.12 1.85 -8.60
CA GLN A 630 32.28 1.76 -9.78
C GLN A 630 31.36 2.99 -9.88
N THR A 631 30.95 3.34 -11.10
CA THR A 631 29.94 4.38 -11.32
C THR A 631 28.53 3.80 -11.16
N LEU A 632 27.51 4.66 -11.00
CA LEU A 632 26.11 4.23 -10.99
C LEU A 632 25.74 3.40 -12.24
N LEU A 633 26.34 3.70 -13.39
CA LEU A 633 26.11 2.95 -14.63
C LEU A 633 26.63 1.51 -14.55
N HIS A 634 27.80 1.29 -13.95
CA HIS A 634 28.32 -0.06 -13.74
C HIS A 634 27.40 -0.86 -12.82
N ARG A 635 26.95 -0.26 -11.71
CA ARG A 635 26.00 -0.88 -10.80
C ARG A 635 24.69 -1.25 -11.49
N ALA A 636 24.12 -0.35 -12.29
CA ALA A 636 22.90 -0.62 -13.06
C ALA A 636 23.08 -1.79 -14.05
N ILE A 637 24.26 -1.93 -14.65
CA ILE A 637 24.58 -3.04 -15.55
C ILE A 637 24.76 -4.36 -14.78
N ASP A 638 25.48 -4.36 -13.66
CA ASP A 638 25.70 -5.55 -12.84
C ASP A 638 24.38 -6.02 -12.15
N ASP A 639 23.49 -5.09 -11.81
CA ASP A 639 22.13 -5.38 -11.30
C ASP A 639 21.14 -5.79 -12.42
N ASN A 640 21.59 -5.83 -13.68
CA ASN A 640 20.76 -6.12 -14.86
C ASN A 640 19.54 -5.20 -15.00
N ASN A 641 19.68 -3.92 -14.64
CA ASN A 641 18.61 -2.92 -14.71
C ASN A 641 18.79 -2.01 -15.93
N GLU A 642 18.35 -2.53 -17.09
CA GLU A 642 18.50 -1.85 -18.39
C GLU A 642 17.83 -0.47 -18.44
N ILE A 643 16.70 -0.29 -17.76
CA ILE A 643 15.95 0.97 -17.73
C ILE A 643 16.81 2.05 -17.06
N THR A 644 17.35 1.77 -15.87
CA THR A 644 18.21 2.72 -15.15
C THR A 644 19.54 2.97 -15.86
N ALA A 645 20.12 1.94 -16.49
CA ALA A 645 21.34 2.09 -17.28
C ALA A 645 21.10 3.03 -18.48
N CYS A 646 20.05 2.79 -19.27
CA CYS A 646 19.66 3.65 -20.38
C CYS A 646 19.32 5.08 -19.92
N PHE A 647 18.66 5.23 -18.78
CA PHE A 647 18.38 6.55 -18.20
C PHE A 647 19.67 7.32 -17.87
N LEU A 648 20.63 6.67 -17.20
CA LEU A 648 21.92 7.28 -16.84
C LEU A 648 22.71 7.69 -18.08
N ILE A 649 22.73 6.84 -19.12
CA ILE A 649 23.40 7.11 -20.39
C ILE A 649 22.78 8.34 -21.07
N ARG A 650 21.44 8.38 -21.19
CA ARG A 650 20.71 9.52 -21.77
C ARG A 650 20.86 10.81 -20.96
N SER A 651 21.11 10.67 -19.66
CA SER A 651 21.38 11.77 -18.72
C SER A 651 22.79 12.35 -18.83
N GLY A 652 23.64 11.83 -19.72
CA GLY A 652 24.98 12.35 -19.99
C GLY A 652 26.04 11.87 -19.00
N CYS A 653 25.87 10.69 -18.40
CA CYS A 653 26.94 10.09 -17.60
C CYS A 653 28.16 9.73 -18.47
N ASP A 654 29.34 9.61 -17.85
CA ASP A 654 30.54 9.15 -18.53
C ASP A 654 30.46 7.64 -18.83
N VAL A 655 30.18 7.33 -20.09
CA VAL A 655 30.03 5.97 -20.61
C VAL A 655 31.37 5.24 -20.82
N ASN A 656 32.51 5.91 -20.66
CA ASN A 656 33.84 5.38 -20.97
C ASN A 656 34.72 5.10 -19.75
N SER A 657 34.34 5.60 -18.57
CA SER A 657 35.07 5.37 -17.32
C SER A 657 35.17 3.87 -17.02
N PRO A 658 36.37 3.27 -16.91
CA PRO A 658 36.51 1.88 -16.49
C PRO A 658 36.39 1.74 -14.97
N ARG A 659 36.06 0.53 -14.50
CA ARG A 659 36.20 0.18 -13.08
C ARG A 659 37.64 0.39 -12.60
N ARG A 660 37.79 0.79 -11.34
CA ARG A 660 39.10 1.02 -10.71
C ARG A 660 39.15 0.51 -9.27
N PRO A 661 40.34 0.31 -8.70
CA PRO A 661 40.49 0.00 -7.29
C PRO A 661 39.99 1.12 -6.38
N GLY A 662 39.63 0.76 -5.15
CA GLY A 662 39.34 1.69 -4.07
C GLY A 662 40.50 2.66 -3.79
N PRO A 663 40.27 3.74 -3.02
CA PRO A 663 41.23 4.81 -2.80
C PRO A 663 42.54 4.34 -2.13
N ASN A 664 42.51 3.22 -1.41
CA ASN A 664 43.68 2.60 -0.77
C ASN A 664 44.32 1.48 -1.62
N GLY A 665 43.88 1.28 -2.87
CA GLY A 665 44.27 0.13 -3.69
C GLY A 665 43.56 -1.18 -3.30
N GLU A 666 42.51 -1.08 -2.49
CA GLU A 666 41.59 -2.17 -2.14
C GLU A 666 40.76 -2.57 -3.37
N GLY A 667 40.41 -3.85 -3.50
CA GLY A 667 39.73 -4.35 -4.69
C GLY A 667 40.19 -5.75 -5.09
N ASP A 668 39.22 -6.64 -5.31
CA ASP A 668 39.41 -7.99 -5.85
C ASP A 668 39.70 -7.96 -7.37
N GLU A 669 39.36 -9.01 -8.12
CA GLU A 669 39.69 -9.12 -9.54
C GLU A 669 38.93 -8.09 -10.40
N GLU A 670 37.67 -7.80 -10.08
CA GLU A 670 36.79 -6.85 -10.78
C GLU A 670 37.31 -5.40 -10.70
N ALA A 671 38.08 -5.09 -9.66
CA ALA A 671 38.70 -3.77 -9.51
C ALA A 671 39.90 -3.56 -10.46
N ARG A 672 40.44 -4.66 -11.01
CA ARG A 672 41.68 -4.68 -11.80
C ARG A 672 41.46 -5.12 -13.23
N ASP A 673 40.23 -5.48 -13.58
CA ASP A 673 39.87 -5.94 -14.91
C ASP A 673 39.97 -4.85 -15.98
N GLY A 674 39.83 -3.58 -15.61
CA GLY A 674 39.85 -2.43 -16.52
C GLY A 674 38.64 -2.39 -17.47
N GLN A 675 37.54 -3.05 -17.13
CA GLN A 675 36.36 -3.13 -17.99
C GLN A 675 35.60 -1.80 -18.00
N SER A 676 35.27 -1.33 -19.20
CA SER A 676 34.33 -0.22 -19.41
C SER A 676 32.87 -0.70 -19.37
N PRO A 677 31.87 0.20 -19.24
CA PRO A 677 30.46 -0.18 -19.28
C PRO A 677 30.08 -1.01 -20.51
N LEU A 678 30.69 -0.74 -21.66
CA LEU A 678 30.45 -1.51 -22.89
C LEU A 678 31.03 -2.94 -22.82
N HIS A 679 32.14 -3.17 -22.11
CA HIS A 679 32.64 -4.52 -21.85
C HIS A 679 31.66 -5.32 -20.99
N LEU A 680 31.10 -4.68 -19.96
CA LEU A 680 30.11 -5.31 -19.09
C LEU A 680 28.80 -5.63 -19.79
N ALA A 681 28.27 -4.68 -20.55
CA ALA A 681 27.08 -4.91 -21.37
C ALA A 681 27.30 -6.08 -22.35
N ALA A 682 28.49 -6.15 -22.97
CA ALA A 682 28.89 -7.26 -23.82
C ALA A 682 29.10 -8.58 -23.05
N SER A 683 29.50 -8.52 -21.78
CA SER A 683 29.68 -9.71 -20.93
C SER A 683 28.33 -10.32 -20.56
N TRP A 684 27.43 -9.48 -20.04
CA TRP A 684 26.11 -9.87 -19.54
C TRP A 684 25.06 -10.06 -20.64
N GLY A 685 25.28 -9.54 -21.85
CA GLY A 685 24.34 -9.65 -22.96
C GLY A 685 23.23 -8.60 -22.95
N LEU A 686 23.50 -7.41 -22.41
CA LEU A 686 22.51 -6.32 -22.34
C LEU A 686 22.42 -5.57 -23.66
N GLU A 687 21.53 -6.02 -24.54
CA GLU A 687 21.43 -5.55 -25.93
C GLU A 687 21.02 -4.08 -26.03
N GLU A 688 19.96 -3.69 -25.31
CA GLU A 688 19.45 -2.32 -25.29
C GLU A 688 20.46 -1.34 -24.68
N VAL A 689 21.13 -1.75 -23.60
CA VAL A 689 22.18 -0.96 -22.96
C VAL A 689 23.38 -0.81 -23.87
N ALA A 690 23.83 -1.89 -24.52
CA ALA A 690 24.91 -1.84 -25.49
C ALA A 690 24.57 -0.90 -26.66
N GLN A 691 23.35 -0.96 -27.20
CA GLN A 691 22.92 -0.03 -28.24
C GLN A 691 22.93 1.42 -27.75
N CYS A 692 22.38 1.69 -26.56
CA CYS A 692 22.36 3.03 -25.99
C CYS A 692 23.77 3.57 -25.73
N LEU A 693 24.69 2.74 -25.21
CA LEU A 693 26.09 3.11 -25.04
C LEU A 693 26.75 3.52 -26.38
N LEU A 694 26.48 2.78 -27.45
CA LEU A 694 27.01 3.09 -28.78
C LEU A 694 26.45 4.41 -29.33
N GLU A 695 25.14 4.65 -29.17
CA GLU A 695 24.49 5.90 -29.60
C GLU A 695 25.05 7.13 -28.89
N PHE A 696 25.47 6.99 -27.62
CA PHE A 696 25.99 8.07 -26.78
C PHE A 696 27.53 8.12 -26.71
N GLY A 697 28.23 7.50 -27.67
CA GLY A 697 29.67 7.71 -27.86
C GLY A 697 30.58 6.84 -26.99
N ALA A 698 30.12 5.65 -26.58
CA ALA A 698 31.00 4.67 -25.95
C ALA A 698 32.11 4.21 -26.93
N ASN A 699 33.33 4.14 -26.42
CA ASN A 699 34.49 3.71 -27.19
C ASN A 699 34.44 2.21 -27.48
N VAL A 700 34.03 1.87 -28.70
CA VAL A 700 33.94 0.48 -29.22
C VAL A 700 35.27 -0.27 -29.23
N ASN A 701 36.38 0.44 -29.15
CA ASN A 701 37.74 -0.09 -29.22
C ASN A 701 38.49 0.04 -27.89
N ALA A 702 37.81 0.38 -26.79
CA ALA A 702 38.42 0.39 -25.46
C ALA A 702 39.03 -1.00 -25.17
N GLN A 703 40.19 -1.06 -24.52
CA GLN A 703 40.83 -2.34 -24.18
C GLN A 703 40.84 -2.50 -22.66
N ASP A 704 40.38 -3.66 -22.19
CA ASP A 704 40.49 -4.07 -20.79
C ASP A 704 41.95 -4.39 -20.39
N SER A 705 42.17 -4.82 -19.15
CA SER A 705 43.50 -5.19 -18.63
C SER A 705 44.17 -6.38 -19.34
N GLU A 706 43.38 -7.23 -20.02
CA GLU A 706 43.85 -8.32 -20.89
C GLU A 706 44.07 -7.86 -22.34
N GLY A 707 43.85 -6.58 -22.64
CA GLY A 707 43.93 -6.04 -23.99
C GLY A 707 42.71 -6.41 -24.85
N ARG A 708 41.66 -7.00 -24.28
CA ARG A 708 40.45 -7.39 -25.00
C ARG A 708 39.59 -6.15 -25.22
N ALA A 709 39.11 -5.97 -26.44
CA ALA A 709 38.06 -5.00 -26.75
C ALA A 709 36.65 -5.58 -26.49
N PRO A 710 35.58 -4.77 -26.38
CA PRO A 710 34.22 -5.26 -26.10
C PRO A 710 33.76 -6.35 -27.08
N ILE A 711 34.18 -6.28 -28.35
CA ILE A 711 33.87 -7.31 -29.34
C ILE A 711 34.49 -8.68 -29.01
N HIS A 712 35.67 -8.73 -28.39
CA HIS A 712 36.28 -9.99 -27.97
C HIS A 712 35.44 -10.65 -26.86
N VAL A 713 34.99 -9.85 -25.89
CA VAL A 713 34.12 -10.30 -24.79
C VAL A 713 32.75 -10.76 -25.32
N ALA A 714 32.15 -10.00 -26.24
CA ALA A 714 30.89 -10.39 -26.88
C ALA A 714 31.03 -11.72 -27.65
N ILE A 715 32.16 -11.94 -28.34
CA ILE A 715 32.44 -13.18 -29.07
C ILE A 715 32.66 -14.37 -28.12
N SER A 716 33.45 -14.20 -27.05
CA SER A 716 33.70 -15.27 -26.08
C SER A 716 32.42 -15.73 -25.39
N ASN A 717 31.53 -14.77 -25.09
CA ASN A 717 30.24 -15.02 -24.44
C ASN A 717 29.11 -15.32 -25.45
N GLN A 718 29.41 -15.40 -26.75
CA GLN A 718 28.47 -15.75 -27.82
C GLN A 718 27.27 -14.80 -27.98
N GLN A 719 27.44 -13.51 -27.66
CA GLN A 719 26.37 -12.50 -27.71
C GLN A 719 26.10 -12.00 -29.13
N SER A 720 25.31 -12.75 -29.89
CA SER A 720 25.14 -12.55 -31.34
C SER A 720 24.63 -11.17 -31.76
N ILE A 721 23.71 -10.57 -30.99
CA ILE A 721 23.13 -9.26 -31.29
C ILE A 721 24.12 -8.14 -31.01
N ILE A 722 24.79 -8.17 -29.85
CA ILE A 722 25.85 -7.21 -29.51
C ILE A 722 27.01 -7.28 -30.51
N ILE A 723 27.39 -8.47 -30.96
CA ILE A 723 28.41 -8.64 -32.02
C ILE A 723 27.97 -7.92 -33.31
N GLN A 724 26.69 -8.05 -33.71
CA GLN A 724 26.18 -7.35 -34.90
C GLN A 724 26.15 -5.83 -34.71
N LEU A 725 25.75 -5.34 -33.53
CA LEU A 725 25.77 -3.92 -33.19
C LEU A 725 27.19 -3.34 -33.28
N LEU A 726 28.16 -4.02 -32.67
CA LEU A 726 29.57 -3.60 -32.67
C LEU A 726 30.19 -3.61 -34.07
N ILE A 727 29.94 -4.66 -34.88
CA ILE A 727 30.49 -4.77 -36.25
C ILE A 727 29.87 -3.72 -37.19
N SER A 728 28.62 -3.35 -36.94
CA SER A 728 27.92 -2.33 -37.74
C SER A 728 28.41 -0.92 -37.43
N HIS A 729 29.08 -0.70 -36.29
CA HIS A 729 29.60 0.59 -35.88
C HIS A 729 30.73 1.07 -36.82
N PRO A 730 30.74 2.33 -37.27
CA PRO A 730 31.71 2.81 -38.28
C PRO A 730 33.16 2.79 -37.80
N GLU A 731 33.39 3.01 -36.51
CA GLU A 731 34.74 3.16 -35.93
C GLU A 731 35.36 1.85 -35.42
N ILE A 732 34.67 0.71 -35.56
CA ILE A 732 35.16 -0.58 -35.04
C ILE A 732 36.45 -1.01 -35.76
N ARG A 733 37.45 -1.45 -34.98
CA ARG A 733 38.72 -1.98 -35.49
C ARG A 733 38.81 -3.48 -35.25
N LEU A 734 38.76 -4.26 -36.32
CA LEU A 734 38.78 -5.74 -36.27
C LEU A 734 40.21 -6.32 -36.36
N ASN A 735 41.23 -5.46 -36.28
CA ASN A 735 42.65 -5.83 -36.24
C ASN A 735 43.29 -5.68 -34.85
N ILE A 736 42.53 -5.23 -33.85
CA ILE A 736 42.99 -5.12 -32.45
C ILE A 736 43.39 -6.51 -31.95
N ARG A 737 44.47 -6.58 -31.19
CA ARG A 737 44.95 -7.83 -30.58
C ARG A 737 44.86 -7.75 -29.08
N ASP A 738 44.35 -8.81 -28.47
CA ASP A 738 44.46 -9.03 -27.03
C ASP A 738 45.91 -9.36 -26.62
N ARG A 739 46.15 -9.57 -25.33
CA ARG A 739 47.48 -9.92 -24.79
C ARG A 739 47.99 -11.28 -25.26
N GLN A 740 47.10 -12.18 -25.68
CA GLN A 740 47.41 -13.46 -26.31
C GLN A 740 47.75 -13.30 -27.81
N GLY A 741 47.55 -12.10 -28.36
CA GLY A 741 47.80 -11.76 -29.77
C GLY A 741 46.63 -12.12 -30.69
N MET A 742 45.47 -12.48 -30.15
CA MET A 742 44.28 -12.87 -30.89
C MET A 742 43.52 -11.63 -31.37
N THR A 743 43.11 -11.64 -32.63
CA THR A 743 42.17 -10.66 -33.18
C THR A 743 40.72 -11.09 -32.93
N PRO A 744 39.71 -10.23 -33.12
CA PRO A 744 38.31 -10.63 -32.99
C PRO A 744 37.94 -11.84 -33.85
N PHE A 745 38.48 -11.92 -35.07
CA PHE A 745 38.32 -13.08 -35.94
C PHE A 745 38.96 -14.34 -35.34
N ALA A 746 40.17 -14.22 -34.80
CA ALA A 746 40.85 -15.32 -34.12
C ALA A 746 40.04 -15.84 -32.94
N CYS A 747 39.52 -14.91 -32.12
CA CYS A 747 38.66 -15.22 -30.98
C CYS A 747 37.40 -15.98 -31.43
N ALA A 748 36.76 -15.57 -32.53
CA ALA A 748 35.59 -16.25 -33.08
C ALA A 748 35.90 -17.69 -33.52
N MET A 749 37.07 -17.92 -34.16
CA MET A 749 37.50 -19.25 -34.55
C MET A 749 37.80 -20.14 -33.33
N THR A 750 38.49 -19.61 -32.31
CA THR A 750 38.81 -20.36 -31.08
C THR A 750 37.55 -20.78 -30.31
N HIS A 751 36.54 -19.93 -30.27
CA HIS A 751 35.26 -20.21 -29.61
C HIS A 751 34.22 -20.88 -30.54
N LYS A 752 34.60 -21.24 -31.77
CA LYS A 752 33.73 -21.85 -32.79
C LYS A 752 32.45 -21.05 -33.08
N ASN A 753 32.52 -19.72 -32.99
CA ASN A 753 31.42 -18.82 -33.27
C ASN A 753 31.38 -18.45 -34.77
N ASN A 754 30.85 -19.37 -35.58
CA ASN A 754 30.80 -19.25 -37.05
C ASN A 754 30.04 -17.99 -37.50
N LYS A 755 28.94 -17.63 -36.81
CA LYS A 755 28.14 -16.44 -37.16
C LYS A 755 28.94 -15.15 -36.97
N ALA A 756 29.70 -15.05 -35.87
CA ALA A 756 30.56 -13.90 -35.63
C ALA A 756 31.70 -13.84 -36.67
N ALA A 757 32.32 -14.98 -36.97
CA ALA A 757 33.37 -15.07 -37.99
C ALA A 757 32.86 -14.65 -39.38
N GLU A 758 31.65 -15.08 -39.79
CA GLU A 758 31.02 -14.65 -41.04
C GLU A 758 30.71 -13.14 -41.04
N ALA A 759 30.20 -12.60 -39.94
CA ALA A 759 29.89 -11.18 -39.83
C ALA A 759 31.18 -10.32 -39.93
N ILE A 760 32.26 -10.77 -39.29
CA ILE A 760 33.58 -10.13 -39.38
C ILE A 760 34.09 -10.18 -40.82
N LEU A 761 34.03 -11.33 -41.51
CA LEU A 761 34.53 -11.46 -42.88
C LEU A 761 33.72 -10.66 -43.90
N LYS A 762 32.41 -10.49 -43.69
CA LYS A 762 31.59 -9.59 -44.51
C LYS A 762 32.08 -8.13 -44.42
N ARG A 763 32.59 -7.72 -43.25
CA ARG A 763 33.11 -6.36 -43.03
C ARG A 763 34.58 -6.21 -43.44
N GLU A 764 35.41 -7.20 -43.09
CA GLU A 764 36.84 -7.25 -43.38
C GLU A 764 37.21 -8.62 -43.99
N PRO A 765 37.12 -8.77 -45.33
CA PRO A 765 37.43 -10.03 -46.01
C PRO A 765 38.87 -10.51 -45.78
N GLY A 766 39.79 -9.58 -45.48
CA GLY A 766 41.18 -9.88 -45.18
C GLY A 766 41.43 -10.52 -43.80
N ALA A 767 40.42 -10.60 -42.92
CA ALA A 767 40.60 -11.11 -41.56
C ALA A 767 41.06 -12.58 -41.52
N ALA A 768 40.60 -13.41 -42.45
CA ALA A 768 41.00 -14.83 -42.55
C ALA A 768 42.49 -15.01 -42.94
N GLU A 769 43.10 -14.02 -43.59
CA GLU A 769 44.49 -14.06 -44.04
C GLU A 769 45.47 -13.48 -43.01
N GLN A 770 44.98 -12.98 -41.89
CA GLN A 770 45.83 -12.54 -40.80
C GLN A 770 46.67 -13.71 -40.27
N VAL A 771 47.93 -13.42 -39.97
CA VAL A 771 48.90 -14.42 -39.52
C VAL A 771 49.21 -14.27 -38.03
N ASP A 772 49.53 -15.41 -37.41
CA ASP A 772 50.14 -15.49 -36.09
C ASP A 772 51.63 -15.09 -36.12
N ASN A 773 52.28 -15.04 -34.95
CA ASN A 773 53.71 -14.73 -34.84
C ASN A 773 54.64 -15.75 -35.53
N LYS A 774 54.10 -16.90 -35.97
CA LYS A 774 54.83 -17.95 -36.71
C LYS A 774 54.58 -17.85 -38.22
N GLY A 775 53.83 -16.85 -38.68
CA GLY A 775 53.51 -16.65 -40.09
C GLY A 775 52.41 -17.56 -40.63
N ARG A 776 51.59 -18.18 -39.76
CA ARG A 776 50.49 -19.07 -40.13
C ARG A 776 49.17 -18.31 -40.08
N ASN A 777 48.37 -18.40 -41.14
CA ASN A 777 46.95 -18.00 -41.10
C ASN A 777 46.07 -19.09 -40.46
N PHE A 778 44.79 -18.80 -40.27
CA PHE A 778 43.83 -19.72 -39.62
C PHE A 778 43.67 -21.04 -40.35
N LEU A 779 43.67 -21.02 -41.69
CA LEU A 779 43.58 -22.25 -42.49
C LEU A 779 44.78 -23.16 -42.22
N HIS A 780 46.00 -22.61 -42.14
CA HIS A 780 47.19 -23.40 -41.80
C HIS A 780 47.09 -24.03 -40.40
N VAL A 781 46.59 -23.30 -39.40
CA VAL A 781 46.43 -23.80 -38.03
C VAL A 781 45.36 -24.90 -37.97
N ALA A 782 44.20 -24.69 -38.63
CA ALA A 782 43.13 -25.67 -38.69
C ALA A 782 43.59 -26.97 -39.38
N VAL A 783 44.33 -26.86 -40.48
CA VAL A 783 44.90 -28.01 -41.20
C VAL A 783 45.93 -28.75 -40.34
N GLN A 784 46.85 -28.05 -39.67
CA GLN A 784 47.86 -28.67 -38.81
C GLN A 784 47.25 -29.43 -37.63
N ASN A 785 46.20 -28.86 -37.04
CA ASN A 785 45.47 -29.48 -35.92
C ASN A 785 44.50 -30.59 -36.38
N SER A 786 44.39 -30.84 -37.69
CA SER A 786 43.41 -31.75 -38.30
C SER A 786 41.94 -31.40 -37.93
N ASP A 787 41.64 -30.12 -37.75
CA ASP A 787 40.29 -29.64 -37.43
C ASP A 787 39.46 -29.46 -38.71
N ILE A 788 38.77 -30.53 -39.11
CA ILE A 788 37.98 -30.59 -40.35
C ILE A 788 36.86 -29.56 -40.35
N GLU A 789 36.20 -29.31 -39.21
CA GLU A 789 35.08 -28.37 -39.12
C GLU A 789 35.53 -26.94 -39.47
N SER A 790 36.61 -26.50 -38.83
CA SER A 790 37.20 -25.18 -39.10
C SER A 790 37.74 -25.07 -40.53
N VAL A 791 38.29 -26.15 -41.09
CA VAL A 791 38.72 -26.18 -42.50
C VAL A 791 37.53 -26.01 -43.44
N LEU A 792 36.45 -26.78 -43.25
CA LEU A 792 35.25 -26.69 -44.09
C LEU A 792 34.59 -25.31 -44.00
N PHE A 793 34.55 -24.73 -42.80
CA PHE A 793 34.06 -23.37 -42.60
C PHE A 793 34.93 -22.33 -43.32
N LEU A 794 36.26 -22.39 -43.18
CA LEU A 794 37.14 -21.44 -43.86
C LEU A 794 37.05 -21.57 -45.40
N ILE A 795 36.87 -22.79 -45.92
CA ILE A 795 36.62 -23.03 -47.35
C ILE A 795 35.27 -22.43 -47.77
N SER A 796 34.20 -22.57 -46.97
CA SER A 796 32.88 -22.03 -47.31
C SER A 796 32.88 -20.51 -47.38
N VAL A 797 33.70 -19.84 -46.57
CA VAL A 797 33.90 -18.37 -46.63
C VAL A 797 35.01 -17.95 -47.61
N GLN A 798 35.39 -18.85 -48.54
CA GLN A 798 36.34 -18.58 -49.63
C GLN A 798 37.73 -18.11 -49.18
N ALA A 799 38.23 -18.61 -48.03
CA ALA A 799 39.60 -18.37 -47.61
C ALA A 799 40.59 -18.89 -48.66
N ASN A 800 41.76 -18.26 -48.79
CA ASN A 800 42.72 -18.61 -49.83
C ASN A 800 43.38 -19.98 -49.54
N VAL A 801 42.90 -21.03 -50.19
CA VAL A 801 43.42 -22.41 -50.08
C VAL A 801 44.84 -22.59 -50.64
N ASN A 802 45.39 -21.57 -51.30
CA ASN A 802 46.75 -21.54 -51.84
C ASN A 802 47.67 -20.56 -51.11
N SER A 803 47.23 -20.00 -49.98
CA SER A 803 48.05 -19.16 -49.10
C SER A 803 49.31 -19.92 -48.65
N ARG A 804 50.44 -19.23 -48.48
CA ARG A 804 51.68 -19.87 -48.01
C ARG A 804 51.98 -19.42 -46.60
N VAL A 805 52.48 -20.34 -45.77
CA VAL A 805 53.05 -20.01 -44.46
C VAL A 805 54.19 -19.01 -44.68
N GLN A 806 54.25 -17.96 -43.88
CA GLN A 806 55.30 -16.92 -43.97
C GLN A 806 56.57 -17.30 -43.19
N ASP A 807 56.74 -18.57 -42.86
CA ASP A 807 57.93 -19.11 -42.20
C ASP A 807 59.04 -19.45 -43.23
N SER A 808 60.12 -20.05 -42.74
CA SER A 808 61.23 -20.48 -43.61
C SER A 808 60.85 -21.60 -44.60
N ALA A 809 59.76 -22.33 -44.36
CA ALA A 809 59.36 -23.50 -45.13
C ALA A 809 58.43 -23.16 -46.30
N LYS A 810 57.66 -22.06 -46.19
CA LYS A 810 56.72 -21.57 -47.24
C LYS A 810 55.75 -22.65 -47.75
N LEU A 811 55.28 -23.50 -46.85
CA LEU A 811 54.37 -24.59 -47.18
C LEU A 811 52.98 -24.06 -47.55
N SER A 812 52.28 -24.78 -48.43
CA SER A 812 50.87 -24.52 -48.75
C SER A 812 49.97 -25.34 -47.81
N PRO A 813 48.66 -25.06 -47.74
CA PRO A 813 47.74 -25.82 -46.89
C PRO A 813 47.68 -27.28 -47.34
N LEU A 814 47.79 -27.54 -48.64
CA LEU A 814 47.90 -28.91 -49.18
C LEU A 814 49.14 -29.64 -48.65
N HIS A 815 50.31 -28.99 -48.63
CA HIS A 815 51.53 -29.59 -48.06
C HIS A 815 51.36 -29.89 -46.56
N LEU A 816 50.75 -28.98 -45.80
CA LEU A 816 50.47 -29.20 -44.38
C LEU A 816 49.46 -30.34 -44.16
N ALA A 817 48.44 -30.46 -45.00
CA ALA A 817 47.44 -31.53 -44.90
C ALA A 817 48.06 -32.91 -45.14
N VAL A 818 48.99 -33.01 -46.10
CA VAL A 818 49.78 -34.21 -46.34
C VAL A 818 50.71 -34.51 -45.16
N GLN A 819 51.37 -33.51 -44.59
CA GLN A 819 52.21 -33.70 -43.40
C GLN A 819 51.42 -34.12 -42.15
N ALA A 820 50.18 -33.65 -42.03
CA ALA A 820 49.25 -34.07 -40.98
C ALA A 820 48.67 -35.47 -41.22
N GLY A 821 48.76 -36.00 -42.46
CA GLY A 821 48.24 -37.32 -42.83
C GLY A 821 46.71 -37.39 -42.96
N SER A 822 46.03 -36.24 -43.08
CA SER A 822 44.57 -36.19 -43.13
C SER A 822 44.04 -36.26 -44.56
N GLU A 823 43.63 -37.46 -44.99
CA GLU A 823 43.06 -37.69 -46.32
C GLU A 823 41.82 -36.82 -46.59
N ILE A 824 40.95 -36.65 -45.60
CA ILE A 824 39.71 -35.87 -45.73
C ILE A 824 40.02 -34.41 -46.04
N ILE A 825 40.99 -33.82 -45.32
CA ILE A 825 41.40 -32.43 -45.54
C ILE A 825 42.06 -32.29 -46.91
N VAL A 826 42.89 -33.25 -47.33
CA VAL A 826 43.48 -33.25 -48.68
C VAL A 826 42.40 -33.25 -49.75
N ARG A 827 41.40 -34.14 -49.67
CA ARG A 827 40.28 -34.19 -50.63
C ARG A 827 39.51 -32.88 -50.67
N ASN A 828 39.16 -32.32 -49.51
CA ASN A 828 38.40 -31.08 -49.44
C ASN A 828 39.18 -29.87 -49.99
N LEU A 829 40.48 -29.76 -49.71
CA LEU A 829 41.33 -28.71 -50.27
C LEU A 829 41.44 -28.82 -51.80
N LEU A 830 41.59 -30.04 -52.34
CA LEU A 830 41.62 -30.28 -53.78
C LEU A 830 40.29 -29.89 -54.45
N LEU A 831 39.16 -30.28 -53.86
CA LEU A 831 37.82 -29.87 -54.33
C LEU A 831 37.64 -28.35 -54.29
N ALA A 832 38.25 -27.67 -53.32
CA ALA A 832 38.24 -26.22 -53.19
C ALA A 832 39.23 -25.48 -54.13
N GLY A 833 39.93 -26.19 -55.03
CA GLY A 833 40.85 -25.59 -55.99
C GLY A 833 42.28 -25.38 -55.48
N ALA A 834 42.72 -26.17 -54.49
CA ALA A 834 44.13 -26.21 -54.11
C ALA A 834 44.99 -26.69 -55.28
N LYS A 835 46.07 -25.96 -55.55
CA LYS A 835 47.00 -26.27 -56.63
C LYS A 835 47.85 -27.49 -56.25
N VAL A 836 47.60 -28.60 -56.95
CA VAL A 836 48.21 -29.91 -56.66
C VAL A 836 49.73 -29.92 -56.87
N ASN A 837 50.22 -29.13 -57.83
CA ASN A 837 51.62 -29.11 -58.28
C ASN A 837 52.44 -27.98 -57.67
N GLU A 838 51.98 -27.40 -56.55
CA GLU A 838 52.77 -26.44 -55.79
C GLU A 838 54.03 -27.10 -55.24
N LEU A 839 55.13 -26.36 -55.22
CA LEU A 839 56.44 -26.86 -54.80
C LEU A 839 56.81 -26.27 -53.45
N THR A 840 57.39 -27.10 -52.58
CA THR A 840 58.08 -26.64 -51.37
C THR A 840 59.41 -25.97 -51.73
N LYS A 841 60.08 -25.38 -50.73
CA LYS A 841 61.45 -24.88 -50.88
C LYS A 841 62.42 -25.92 -51.47
N HIS A 842 62.22 -27.20 -51.18
CA HIS A 842 63.04 -28.32 -51.67
C HIS A 842 62.63 -28.86 -53.04
N ARG A 843 61.85 -28.08 -53.80
CA ARG A 843 61.24 -28.47 -55.08
C ARG A 843 60.41 -29.77 -54.99
N GLN A 844 59.87 -30.08 -53.82
CA GLN A 844 59.02 -31.26 -53.61
C GLN A 844 57.55 -30.91 -53.85
N THR A 845 56.83 -31.76 -54.57
CA THR A 845 55.36 -31.71 -54.65
C THR A 845 54.71 -32.39 -53.44
N ALA A 846 53.40 -32.22 -53.26
CA ALA A 846 52.61 -32.96 -52.26
C ALA A 846 52.81 -34.49 -52.37
N LEU A 847 52.98 -35.03 -53.58
CA LEU A 847 53.22 -36.46 -53.80
C LEU A 847 54.57 -36.91 -53.23
N HIS A 848 55.62 -36.09 -53.29
CA HIS A 848 56.92 -36.41 -52.69
C HIS A 848 56.83 -36.52 -51.16
N LEU A 849 56.08 -35.62 -50.52
CA LEU A 849 55.85 -35.66 -49.07
C LEU A 849 55.01 -36.89 -48.68
N ALA A 850 53.95 -37.16 -49.45
CA ALA A 850 53.09 -38.33 -49.25
C ALA A 850 53.85 -39.64 -49.50
N ALA A 851 54.82 -39.67 -50.42
CA ALA A 851 55.66 -40.83 -50.68
C ALA A 851 56.65 -41.11 -49.54
N GLN A 852 57.10 -40.07 -48.84
CA GLN A 852 58.03 -40.17 -47.71
C GLN A 852 57.35 -40.69 -46.43
N GLN A 853 56.12 -40.25 -46.18
CA GLN A 853 55.26 -40.74 -45.09
C GLN A 853 54.46 -41.97 -45.58
N ASP A 854 54.07 -42.93 -44.74
CA ASP A 854 53.40 -44.16 -45.24
C ASP A 854 51.92 -43.94 -45.61
N LEU A 855 51.65 -42.96 -46.49
CA LEU A 855 50.33 -42.40 -46.79
C LEU A 855 49.86 -42.84 -48.19
N SER A 856 49.63 -44.14 -48.37
CA SER A 856 49.30 -44.69 -49.69
C SER A 856 47.98 -44.17 -50.24
N THR A 857 46.96 -43.99 -49.40
CA THR A 857 45.66 -43.45 -49.83
C THR A 857 45.79 -42.00 -50.30
N ILE A 858 46.59 -41.18 -49.61
CA ILE A 858 46.86 -39.80 -50.04
C ILE A 858 47.65 -39.79 -51.36
N CYS A 859 48.57 -40.74 -51.58
CA CYS A 859 49.23 -40.90 -52.88
C CYS A 859 48.19 -41.17 -53.98
N SER A 860 47.27 -42.13 -53.77
CA SER A 860 46.17 -42.41 -54.70
C SER A 860 45.31 -41.17 -54.98
N VAL A 861 44.91 -40.44 -53.94
CA VAL A 861 44.12 -39.21 -54.08
C VAL A 861 44.83 -38.15 -54.90
N LEU A 862 46.12 -37.94 -54.66
CA LEU A 862 46.91 -36.96 -55.41
C LEU A 862 47.06 -37.37 -56.88
N ILE A 863 47.24 -38.67 -57.15
CA ILE A 863 47.32 -39.23 -58.51
C ILE A 863 45.98 -39.07 -59.24
N GLU A 864 44.86 -39.42 -58.60
CA GLU A 864 43.50 -39.22 -59.14
C GLU A 864 43.22 -37.75 -59.51
N ASN A 865 43.79 -36.80 -58.77
CA ASN A 865 43.61 -35.36 -58.96
C ASN A 865 44.70 -34.72 -59.85
N GLY A 866 45.44 -35.51 -60.64
CA GLY A 866 46.34 -35.01 -61.67
C GLY A 866 47.63 -34.38 -61.16
N VAL A 867 48.17 -34.87 -60.03
CA VAL A 867 49.52 -34.49 -59.59
C VAL A 867 50.57 -34.86 -60.65
N ASP A 868 51.54 -34.00 -60.85
CA ASP A 868 52.69 -34.27 -61.71
C ASP A 868 53.62 -35.27 -61.02
N PHE A 869 53.42 -36.56 -61.33
CA PHE A 869 54.27 -37.65 -60.87
C PHE A 869 55.63 -37.73 -61.60
N THR A 870 55.86 -36.90 -62.62
CA THR A 870 57.16 -36.76 -63.31
C THR A 870 58.06 -35.72 -62.67
N ALA A 871 57.51 -34.88 -61.78
CA ALA A 871 58.26 -33.89 -61.04
C ALA A 871 59.38 -34.54 -60.21
N VAL A 872 60.49 -33.83 -60.08
CA VAL A 872 61.66 -34.26 -59.31
C VAL A 872 62.05 -33.23 -58.27
N ASP A 873 62.53 -33.70 -57.12
CA ASP A 873 63.04 -32.87 -56.03
C ASP A 873 64.39 -32.18 -56.37
N GLU A 874 64.95 -31.43 -55.42
CA GLU A 874 66.29 -30.80 -55.53
C GLU A 874 67.42 -31.77 -55.89
N ASN A 875 67.30 -33.05 -55.54
CA ASN A 875 68.30 -34.09 -55.81
C ASN A 875 68.02 -34.87 -57.10
N GLY A 876 66.99 -34.50 -57.86
CA GLY A 876 66.54 -35.23 -59.05
C GLY A 876 65.77 -36.52 -58.72
N ASN A 877 65.33 -36.72 -57.47
CA ASN A 877 64.52 -37.88 -57.10
C ASN A 877 63.07 -37.63 -57.50
N ASN A 878 62.44 -38.59 -58.17
CA ASN A 878 60.98 -38.65 -58.27
C ASN A 878 60.35 -39.21 -56.97
N ALA A 879 59.02 -39.20 -56.87
CA ALA A 879 58.31 -39.71 -55.69
C ALA A 879 58.64 -41.18 -55.37
N LEU A 880 58.88 -42.02 -56.38
CA LEU A 880 59.23 -43.43 -56.21
C LEU A 880 60.60 -43.61 -55.55
N HIS A 881 61.61 -42.79 -55.90
CA HIS A 881 62.90 -42.80 -55.21
C HIS A 881 62.74 -42.56 -53.71
N LEU A 882 61.89 -41.59 -53.30
CA LEU A 882 61.66 -41.27 -51.90
C LEU A 882 60.89 -42.39 -51.17
N ALA A 883 59.85 -42.95 -51.81
CA ALA A 883 59.10 -44.08 -51.26
C ALA A 883 60.01 -45.30 -51.01
N VAL A 884 60.89 -45.60 -51.96
CA VAL A 884 61.86 -46.69 -51.86
C VAL A 884 62.94 -46.40 -50.80
N MET A 885 63.47 -45.17 -50.77
CA MET A 885 64.46 -44.74 -49.78
C MET A 885 63.97 -44.90 -48.34
N GLN A 886 62.68 -44.64 -48.10
CA GLN A 886 62.04 -44.80 -46.79
C GLN A 886 61.45 -46.20 -46.55
N GLY A 887 61.43 -47.05 -47.58
CA GLY A 887 60.90 -48.41 -47.52
C GLY A 887 59.38 -48.47 -47.36
N ARG A 888 58.63 -47.54 -47.96
CA ARG A 888 57.16 -47.47 -47.88
C ARG A 888 56.51 -48.39 -48.91
N LEU A 889 56.37 -49.68 -48.58
CA LEU A 889 55.88 -50.71 -49.52
C LEU A 889 54.51 -50.36 -50.14
N ASN A 890 53.57 -49.83 -49.34
CA ASN A 890 52.24 -49.49 -49.82
C ASN A 890 52.26 -48.28 -50.77
N ASN A 891 53.09 -47.27 -50.49
CA ASN A 891 53.29 -46.15 -51.42
C ASN A 891 53.96 -46.60 -52.71
N VAL A 892 54.97 -47.47 -52.62
CA VAL A 892 55.61 -48.04 -53.82
C VAL A 892 54.58 -48.79 -54.66
N ARG A 893 53.68 -49.56 -54.02
CA ARG A 893 52.58 -50.24 -54.71
C ARG A 893 51.68 -49.25 -55.42
N ALA A 894 51.11 -48.27 -54.69
CA ALA A 894 50.24 -47.26 -55.27
C ALA A 894 50.90 -46.51 -56.44
N LEU A 895 52.16 -46.07 -56.27
CA LEU A 895 52.89 -45.37 -57.32
C LEU A 895 53.12 -46.24 -58.57
N LEU A 896 53.47 -47.52 -58.41
CA LEU A 896 53.72 -48.41 -59.55
C LEU A 896 52.44 -48.90 -60.24
N THR A 897 51.33 -49.05 -59.52
CA THR A 897 50.09 -49.61 -60.07
C THR A 897 49.11 -48.56 -60.56
N GLU A 898 49.08 -47.38 -59.93
CA GLU A 898 48.10 -46.33 -60.21
C GLU A 898 48.66 -45.18 -61.05
N SER A 899 49.98 -45.14 -61.27
CA SER A 899 50.63 -44.11 -62.09
C SER A 899 51.63 -44.69 -63.10
N ASN A 900 51.88 -43.95 -64.18
CA ASN A 900 52.92 -44.27 -65.16
C ASN A 900 54.26 -43.61 -64.79
N ILE A 901 54.62 -43.65 -63.50
CA ILE A 901 55.89 -43.09 -63.03
C ILE A 901 57.07 -43.84 -63.64
N ASP A 902 58.09 -43.10 -64.10
CA ASP A 902 59.29 -43.72 -64.64
C ASP A 902 60.11 -44.36 -63.49
N ALA A 903 59.99 -45.68 -63.38
CA ALA A 903 60.70 -46.49 -62.41
C ALA A 903 62.17 -46.78 -62.78
N GLU A 904 62.61 -46.36 -63.97
CA GLU A 904 64.00 -46.39 -64.42
C GLU A 904 64.69 -45.01 -64.36
N ALA A 905 63.95 -43.96 -64.00
CA ALA A 905 64.48 -42.60 -63.92
C ALA A 905 65.73 -42.52 -63.03
N TYR A 906 66.70 -41.71 -63.45
CA TYR A 906 67.94 -41.49 -62.70
C TYR A 906 67.95 -40.16 -61.97
N ASN A 907 68.31 -40.17 -60.69
CA ASN A 907 68.55 -38.95 -59.92
C ASN A 907 69.92 -38.29 -60.25
N LEU A 908 70.26 -37.17 -59.61
CA LEU A 908 71.53 -36.46 -59.84
C LEU A 908 72.79 -37.29 -59.51
N ARG A 909 72.65 -38.35 -58.69
CA ARG A 909 73.72 -39.32 -58.41
C ARG A 909 73.79 -40.45 -59.44
N GLY A 910 72.97 -40.40 -60.49
CA GLY A 910 72.84 -41.47 -61.48
C GLY A 910 72.27 -42.74 -60.89
N GLN A 911 71.44 -42.66 -59.84
CA GLN A 911 70.81 -43.81 -59.22
C GLN A 911 69.36 -43.90 -59.67
N SER A 912 68.93 -45.10 -60.06
CA SER A 912 67.50 -45.40 -60.21
C SER A 912 66.86 -45.75 -58.87
N PRO A 913 65.51 -45.81 -58.75
CA PRO A 913 64.85 -46.26 -57.53
C PRO A 913 65.37 -47.62 -57.04
N MET A 914 65.72 -48.53 -57.96
CA MET A 914 66.30 -49.83 -57.62
C MET A 914 67.73 -49.73 -57.06
N HIS A 915 68.54 -48.77 -57.52
CA HIS A 915 69.84 -48.51 -56.90
C HIS A 915 69.68 -47.99 -55.46
N VAL A 916 68.69 -47.13 -55.23
CA VAL A 916 68.33 -46.65 -53.88
C VAL A 916 67.89 -47.82 -52.99
N LEU A 917 67.10 -48.76 -53.53
CA LEU A 917 66.73 -50.00 -52.83
C LEU A 917 67.95 -50.85 -52.45
N GLY A 918 68.95 -50.94 -53.33
CA GLY A 918 70.22 -51.61 -53.04
C GLY A 918 70.98 -50.99 -51.85
N GLN A 919 70.85 -49.68 -51.64
CA GLN A 919 71.45 -49.00 -50.49
C GLN A 919 70.61 -49.15 -49.20
N TYR A 920 69.37 -49.62 -49.31
CA TYR A 920 68.44 -49.73 -48.20
C TYR A 920 68.63 -51.05 -47.43
N GLY A 921 68.95 -50.92 -46.14
CA GLY A 921 69.41 -52.05 -45.31
C GLY A 921 68.33 -52.85 -44.58
N LYS A 922 67.03 -52.51 -44.70
CA LYS A 922 65.98 -53.19 -43.93
C LYS A 922 65.40 -54.42 -44.65
N GLU A 923 64.71 -55.27 -43.90
CA GLU A 923 64.22 -56.58 -44.36
C GLU A 923 63.13 -56.49 -45.45
N ASN A 924 62.32 -55.42 -45.44
CA ASN A 924 61.26 -55.22 -46.43
C ASN A 924 61.80 -54.84 -47.83
N ALA A 925 63.10 -54.66 -47.99
CA ALA A 925 63.72 -54.39 -49.29
C ALA A 925 63.43 -55.48 -50.32
N ALA A 926 63.43 -56.76 -49.90
CA ALA A 926 63.13 -57.88 -50.79
C ALA A 926 61.67 -57.84 -51.27
N ALA A 927 60.72 -57.51 -50.40
CA ALA A 927 59.31 -57.39 -50.80
C ALA A 927 59.08 -56.23 -51.79
N ILE A 928 59.78 -55.10 -51.59
CA ILE A 928 59.78 -53.99 -52.55
C ILE A 928 60.37 -54.45 -53.89
N PHE A 929 61.49 -55.18 -53.87
CA PHE A 929 62.11 -55.71 -55.09
C PHE A 929 61.19 -56.66 -55.87
N GLU A 930 60.55 -57.60 -55.18
CA GLU A 930 59.59 -58.53 -55.80
C GLU A 930 58.40 -57.77 -56.40
N LEU A 931 57.92 -56.71 -55.73
CA LEU A 931 56.86 -55.84 -56.27
C LEU A 931 57.30 -55.10 -57.54
N PHE A 932 58.56 -54.63 -57.62
CA PHE A 932 59.10 -54.06 -58.85
C PHE A 932 59.08 -55.06 -60.01
N LEU A 933 59.40 -56.34 -59.75
CA LEU A 933 59.39 -57.39 -60.78
C LEU A 933 57.97 -57.88 -61.11
N GLU A 934 57.05 -57.86 -60.14
CA GLU A 934 55.63 -58.15 -60.37
C GLU A 934 55.02 -57.13 -61.34
N CYS A 935 55.32 -55.84 -61.13
CA CYS A 935 54.86 -54.76 -62.02
C CYS A 935 55.67 -54.67 -63.32
N MET A 936 56.97 -55.00 -63.31
CA MET A 936 57.89 -54.92 -64.46
C MET A 936 58.80 -56.15 -64.55
N PRO A 937 58.35 -57.25 -65.20
CA PRO A 937 59.12 -58.50 -65.27
C PRO A 937 60.48 -58.38 -65.98
N GLU A 938 60.62 -57.43 -66.92
CA GLU A 938 61.85 -57.21 -67.70
C GLU A 938 62.70 -56.04 -67.19
N TYR A 939 62.62 -55.71 -65.89
CA TYR A 939 63.39 -54.59 -65.33
C TYR A 939 64.91 -54.79 -65.49
N PRO A 940 65.67 -53.78 -65.97
CA PRO A 940 67.10 -53.92 -66.24
C PRO A 940 67.96 -53.87 -64.96
N LEU A 941 68.24 -55.04 -64.38
CA LEU A 941 69.00 -55.18 -63.12
C LEU A 941 70.49 -54.83 -63.20
N ASP A 942 71.08 -54.93 -64.40
CA ASP A 942 72.53 -54.79 -64.60
C ASP A 942 72.96 -53.39 -65.07
N LYS A 943 72.03 -52.45 -65.23
CA LYS A 943 72.38 -51.06 -65.55
C LYS A 943 73.13 -50.46 -64.36
N PRO A 944 74.33 -49.89 -64.56
CA PRO A 944 75.09 -49.27 -63.48
C PRO A 944 74.59 -47.85 -63.14
N ASP A 945 74.90 -47.39 -61.92
CA ASP A 945 74.84 -45.97 -61.55
C ASP A 945 76.04 -45.16 -62.09
N ASN A 946 76.11 -43.85 -61.78
CA ASN A 946 77.24 -42.99 -62.21
C ASN A 946 78.62 -43.47 -61.69
N GLU A 947 78.66 -44.21 -60.59
CA GLU A 947 79.88 -44.79 -60.02
C GLU A 947 80.20 -46.19 -60.60
N GLY A 948 79.33 -46.71 -61.49
CA GLY A 948 79.46 -48.03 -62.08
C GLY A 948 78.82 -49.14 -61.24
N ASN A 949 78.20 -48.83 -60.10
CA ASN A 949 77.65 -49.84 -59.20
C ASN A 949 76.34 -50.39 -59.74
N THR A 950 76.19 -51.72 -59.70
CA THR A 950 74.89 -52.37 -59.94
C THR A 950 74.08 -52.47 -58.65
N VAL A 951 72.77 -52.66 -58.76
CA VAL A 951 71.87 -52.87 -57.62
C VAL A 951 72.34 -54.02 -56.73
N LEU A 952 72.83 -55.11 -57.34
CA LEU A 952 73.39 -56.26 -56.63
C LEU A 952 74.64 -55.89 -55.84
N LEU A 953 75.56 -55.10 -56.41
CA LEU A 953 76.77 -54.67 -55.71
C LEU A 953 76.41 -53.79 -54.51
N LEU A 954 75.50 -52.84 -54.68
CA LEU A 954 75.05 -51.96 -53.58
C LEU A 954 74.40 -52.77 -52.45
N ALA A 955 73.50 -53.71 -52.78
CA ALA A 955 72.86 -54.60 -51.81
C ALA A 955 73.88 -55.48 -51.06
N TYR A 956 74.90 -55.97 -51.78
CA TYR A 956 75.97 -56.78 -51.23
C TYR A 956 76.87 -55.97 -50.29
N MET A 957 77.25 -54.74 -50.67
CA MET A 957 78.05 -53.83 -49.85
C MET A 957 77.35 -53.45 -48.54
N LYS A 958 76.01 -53.39 -48.54
CA LYS A 958 75.19 -53.15 -47.35
C LYS A 958 74.91 -54.42 -46.53
N GLY A 959 75.24 -55.61 -47.05
CA GLY A 959 75.00 -56.88 -46.36
C GLY A 959 73.54 -57.35 -46.36
N ASN A 960 72.68 -56.83 -47.26
CA ASN A 960 71.27 -57.20 -47.32
C ASN A 960 71.10 -58.58 -48.00
N ALA A 961 71.22 -59.64 -47.20
CA ALA A 961 71.21 -61.00 -47.71
C ALA A 961 69.91 -61.38 -48.40
N ASN A 962 68.76 -60.90 -47.94
CA ASN A 962 67.45 -61.24 -48.50
C ASN A 962 67.27 -60.60 -49.88
N LEU A 963 67.62 -59.31 -50.00
CA LEU A 963 67.59 -58.59 -51.27
C LEU A 963 68.60 -59.18 -52.28
N CYS A 964 69.83 -59.49 -51.85
CA CYS A 964 70.81 -60.15 -52.73
C CYS A 964 70.30 -61.47 -53.28
N ARG A 965 69.62 -62.29 -52.45
CA ARG A 965 69.03 -63.57 -52.88
C ARG A 965 67.93 -63.37 -53.92
N ALA A 966 67.06 -62.38 -53.73
CA ALA A 966 66.00 -62.05 -54.68
C ALA A 966 66.58 -61.58 -56.03
N ILE A 967 67.55 -60.64 -56.00
CA ILE A 967 68.22 -60.13 -57.21
C ILE A 967 68.94 -61.25 -57.99
N VAL A 968 69.62 -62.17 -57.29
CA VAL A 968 70.31 -63.30 -57.94
C VAL A 968 69.31 -64.30 -58.53
N ARG A 969 68.18 -64.55 -57.87
CA ARG A 969 67.10 -65.40 -58.43
C ARG A 969 66.48 -64.78 -59.69
N ALA A 970 66.39 -63.46 -59.75
CA ALA A 970 65.91 -62.72 -60.91
C ALA A 970 66.93 -62.68 -62.07
N GLY A 971 68.11 -63.27 -61.91
CA GLY A 971 69.08 -63.47 -63.00
C GLY A 971 70.10 -62.35 -63.19
N ALA A 972 70.38 -61.52 -62.17
CA ALA A 972 71.39 -60.48 -62.27
C ALA A 972 72.81 -61.03 -62.51
N ARG A 973 73.65 -60.27 -63.22
CA ARG A 973 75.07 -60.60 -63.45
C ARG A 973 75.87 -60.39 -62.17
N LEU A 974 76.40 -61.50 -61.64
CA LEU A 974 77.14 -61.52 -60.37
C LEU A 974 78.47 -60.73 -60.41
N GLY A 975 79.16 -60.74 -61.55
CA GLY A 975 80.56 -60.31 -61.65
C GLY A 975 80.80 -58.92 -62.22
N VAL A 976 79.79 -58.05 -62.29
CA VAL A 976 79.95 -56.71 -62.90
C VAL A 976 80.86 -55.83 -62.04
N ASN A 977 81.84 -55.18 -62.67
CA ASN A 977 82.74 -54.24 -62.02
C ASN A 977 82.16 -52.82 -62.04
N ASN A 978 82.29 -52.09 -60.94
CA ASN A 978 82.09 -50.64 -60.94
C ASN A 978 83.29 -49.89 -61.53
N ASN A 979 83.24 -48.55 -61.56
CA ASN A 979 84.30 -47.71 -62.13
C ASN A 979 85.65 -47.84 -61.40
N GLN A 980 85.64 -48.34 -60.16
CA GLN A 980 86.83 -48.62 -59.35
C GLN A 980 87.33 -50.08 -59.50
N GLY A 981 86.68 -50.90 -60.34
CA GLY A 981 87.01 -52.31 -60.51
C GLY A 981 86.51 -53.22 -59.39
N ILE A 982 85.59 -52.74 -58.54
CA ILE A 982 85.01 -53.48 -57.41
C ILE A 982 83.78 -54.26 -57.89
N ASN A 983 83.66 -55.50 -57.43
CA ASN A 983 82.52 -56.41 -57.64
C ASN A 983 82.26 -57.23 -56.36
N ILE A 984 81.21 -58.05 -56.33
CA ILE A 984 80.85 -58.83 -55.13
C ILE A 984 81.91 -59.88 -54.71
N PHE A 985 82.89 -60.19 -55.58
CA PHE A 985 83.94 -61.19 -55.32
C PHE A 985 85.20 -60.59 -54.70
N ASN A 986 85.49 -59.30 -54.97
CA ASN A 986 86.68 -58.62 -54.45
C ASN A 986 86.36 -57.62 -53.33
N TYR A 987 85.09 -57.25 -53.16
CA TYR A 987 84.67 -56.40 -52.04
C TYR A 987 84.75 -57.16 -50.70
N GLN A 988 85.36 -56.54 -49.69
CA GLN A 988 85.52 -57.15 -48.38
C GLN A 988 84.26 -56.98 -47.52
N VAL A 989 83.62 -58.09 -47.18
CA VAL A 989 82.50 -58.16 -46.23
C VAL A 989 82.97 -58.89 -44.97
N ALA A 990 82.37 -58.61 -43.81
CA ALA A 990 82.74 -59.19 -42.51
C ALA A 990 82.84 -60.73 -42.52
N THR A 991 82.01 -61.42 -43.31
CA THR A 991 82.11 -62.86 -43.53
C THR A 991 81.92 -63.20 -45.01
N LYS A 992 82.71 -64.17 -45.51
CA LYS A 992 82.55 -64.71 -46.88
C LYS A 992 81.28 -65.57 -47.05
N GLN A 993 80.58 -65.87 -45.95
CA GLN A 993 79.38 -66.71 -45.91
C GLN A 993 78.26 -66.17 -46.81
N LEU A 994 78.08 -64.85 -46.92
CA LEU A 994 77.05 -64.27 -47.80
C LEU A 994 77.34 -64.62 -49.27
N LEU A 995 78.58 -64.42 -49.74
CA LEU A 995 78.97 -64.74 -51.11
C LEU A 995 78.84 -66.24 -51.39
N PHE A 996 79.30 -67.08 -50.46
CA PHE A 996 79.23 -68.53 -50.62
C PHE A 996 77.79 -69.03 -50.68
N ARG A 997 76.90 -68.53 -49.81
CA ARG A 997 75.47 -68.87 -49.86
C ARG A 997 74.81 -68.41 -51.17
N LEU A 998 75.13 -67.21 -51.67
CA LEU A 998 74.60 -66.72 -52.95
C LEU A 998 75.03 -67.63 -54.12
N LEU A 999 76.31 -68.03 -54.16
CA LEU A 999 76.86 -68.92 -55.17
C LEU A 999 76.32 -70.36 -55.06
N ASP A 1000 76.06 -70.83 -53.83
CA ASP A 1000 75.49 -72.14 -53.58
C ASP A 1000 74.02 -72.22 -54.02
N MET A 1001 73.24 -71.15 -53.81
CA MET A 1001 71.84 -71.09 -54.24
C MET A 1001 71.61 -71.08 -55.76
N LEU A 1002 72.64 -70.85 -56.57
CA LEU A 1002 72.48 -70.89 -58.03
C LEU A 1002 71.99 -72.28 -58.46
N SER A 1003 70.85 -72.31 -59.16
CA SER A 1003 70.23 -73.53 -59.71
C SER A 1003 70.41 -73.68 -61.23
N LYS A 1004 70.83 -72.61 -61.92
CA LYS A 1004 71.14 -72.58 -63.35
C LYS A 1004 72.35 -71.69 -63.62
N GLU A 1005 72.94 -71.84 -64.81
CA GLU A 1005 74.05 -71.01 -65.25
C GLU A 1005 73.62 -69.52 -65.32
N PRO A 1006 74.27 -68.61 -64.56
CA PRO A 1006 73.92 -67.19 -64.56
C PRO A 1006 74.40 -66.50 -65.85
N PRO A 1007 73.81 -65.35 -66.24
CA PRO A 1007 74.24 -64.61 -67.42
C PRO A 1007 75.72 -64.22 -67.34
N TRP A 1008 76.42 -64.38 -68.47
CA TRP A 1008 77.84 -64.07 -68.53
C TRP A 1008 78.11 -62.58 -68.47
N CYS A 1009 79.14 -62.22 -67.72
CA CYS A 1009 79.67 -60.88 -67.73
C CYS A 1009 80.52 -60.66 -68.99
N ASP A 1010 80.51 -59.44 -69.54
CA ASP A 1010 81.44 -59.03 -70.59
C ASP A 1010 82.27 -57.83 -70.13
N GLY A 1011 83.49 -57.72 -70.67
CA GLY A 1011 84.49 -56.75 -70.26
C GLY A 1011 85.80 -56.88 -71.04
N SER A 1012 86.68 -55.89 -70.86
CA SER A 1012 87.99 -55.82 -71.54
C SER A 1012 89.14 -56.38 -70.70
N ASN A 1013 88.95 -56.60 -69.40
CA ASN A 1013 89.96 -57.07 -68.46
C ASN A 1013 89.48 -58.29 -67.65
N CYS A 1014 90.41 -59.13 -67.20
CA CYS A 1014 90.13 -60.23 -66.27
C CYS A 1014 89.62 -59.70 -64.93
N TYR A 1015 88.48 -60.18 -64.44
CA TYR A 1015 87.83 -59.68 -63.21
C TYR A 1015 88.46 -60.20 -61.91
N GLU A 1016 89.55 -60.96 -61.99
CA GLU A 1016 90.34 -61.44 -60.86
C GLU A 1016 91.71 -60.74 -60.79
N CYS A 1017 92.49 -60.79 -61.88
CA CYS A 1017 93.86 -60.26 -61.92
C CYS A 1017 94.03 -58.96 -62.72
N MET A 1018 92.95 -58.36 -63.21
CA MET A 1018 92.92 -57.12 -64.00
C MET A 1018 93.77 -57.13 -65.30
N THR A 1019 94.23 -58.29 -65.75
CA THR A 1019 94.97 -58.40 -67.03
C THR A 1019 94.03 -58.12 -68.20
N LYS A 1020 94.42 -57.19 -69.09
CA LYS A 1020 93.68 -56.85 -70.31
C LYS A 1020 93.63 -58.02 -71.29
N PHE A 1021 92.47 -58.30 -71.85
CA PHE A 1021 92.30 -59.31 -72.89
C PHE A 1021 92.82 -58.79 -74.22
N GLY A 1022 93.57 -59.63 -74.93
CA GLY A 1022 94.16 -59.32 -76.22
C GLY A 1022 94.49 -60.61 -76.98
N VAL A 1023 95.40 -60.55 -77.94
CA VAL A 1023 95.75 -61.69 -78.80
C VAL A 1023 96.36 -62.86 -78.00
N THR A 1024 97.13 -62.56 -76.95
CA THR A 1024 97.82 -63.56 -76.11
C THR A 1024 96.97 -64.06 -74.93
N THR A 1025 95.96 -63.31 -74.52
CA THR A 1025 95.12 -63.60 -73.34
C THR A 1025 93.67 -63.79 -73.75
N ARG A 1026 93.24 -65.04 -73.89
CA ARG A 1026 91.85 -65.40 -74.26
C ARG A 1026 90.87 -65.14 -73.12
N LYS A 1027 89.66 -64.72 -73.48
CA LYS A 1027 88.50 -64.59 -72.60
C LYS A 1027 87.99 -65.98 -72.20
N HIS A 1028 87.80 -66.22 -70.91
CA HIS A 1028 87.13 -67.40 -70.37
C HIS A 1028 86.04 -66.99 -69.39
N HIS A 1029 84.91 -67.66 -69.42
CA HIS A 1029 83.84 -67.47 -68.44
C HIS A 1029 83.85 -68.60 -67.42
N CYS A 1030 83.74 -68.26 -66.14
CA CYS A 1030 83.47 -69.26 -65.12
C CYS A 1030 82.06 -69.81 -65.33
N ARG A 1031 81.96 -71.14 -65.56
CA ARG A 1031 80.67 -71.79 -65.83
C ARG A 1031 79.72 -71.83 -64.62
N HIS A 1032 80.21 -71.49 -63.43
CA HIS A 1032 79.43 -71.44 -62.20
C HIS A 1032 78.87 -70.04 -61.91
N CYS A 1033 79.71 -69.01 -61.90
CA CYS A 1033 79.32 -67.64 -61.53
C CYS A 1033 79.25 -66.63 -62.69
N GLY A 1034 79.53 -67.05 -63.93
CA GLY A 1034 79.48 -66.18 -65.11
C GLY A 1034 80.58 -65.10 -65.20
N ARG A 1035 81.54 -65.08 -64.26
CA ARG A 1035 82.66 -64.11 -64.25
C ARG A 1035 83.58 -64.27 -65.46
N LEU A 1036 84.07 -63.14 -65.98
CA LEU A 1036 85.04 -63.07 -67.06
C LEU A 1036 86.49 -63.12 -66.51
N LEU A 1037 87.25 -64.12 -66.94
CA LEU A 1037 88.57 -64.49 -66.40
C LEU A 1037 89.57 -64.81 -67.51
N CYS A 1038 90.86 -64.70 -67.21
CA CYS A 1038 91.93 -65.19 -68.08
C CYS A 1038 92.22 -66.68 -67.81
N HIS A 1039 92.95 -67.33 -68.72
CA HIS A 1039 93.25 -68.75 -68.61
C HIS A 1039 93.88 -69.13 -67.25
N LYS A 1040 94.76 -68.27 -66.70
CA LYS A 1040 95.43 -68.50 -65.40
C LYS A 1040 94.48 -68.45 -64.21
N CYS A 1041 93.42 -67.66 -64.27
CA CYS A 1041 92.45 -67.49 -63.18
C CYS A 1041 91.28 -68.49 -63.25
N SER A 1042 91.19 -69.30 -64.31
CA SER A 1042 90.13 -70.29 -64.54
C SER A 1042 90.70 -71.68 -64.86
N ILE A 1043 91.85 -72.04 -64.28
CA ILE A 1043 92.55 -73.32 -64.57
C ILE A 1043 91.77 -74.52 -64.01
N LYS A 1044 91.06 -74.35 -62.89
CA LYS A 1044 90.39 -75.45 -62.20
C LYS A 1044 89.17 -75.93 -63.01
N GLU A 1045 89.04 -77.24 -63.20
CA GLU A 1045 87.93 -77.88 -63.91
C GLU A 1045 87.22 -78.88 -62.98
N ILE A 1046 85.89 -78.77 -62.89
CA ILE A 1046 85.04 -79.63 -62.03
C ILE A 1046 83.65 -79.79 -62.67
N PRO A 1047 82.98 -80.94 -62.57
CA PRO A 1047 81.58 -81.06 -62.99
C PRO A 1047 80.67 -80.24 -62.07
N ILE A 1048 79.68 -79.55 -62.64
CA ILE A 1048 78.69 -78.77 -61.89
C ILE A 1048 77.37 -79.53 -61.95
N ILE A 1049 77.21 -80.50 -61.04
CA ILE A 1049 76.06 -81.41 -61.01
C ILE A 1049 74.74 -80.63 -60.87
N LYS A 1050 74.72 -79.56 -60.08
CA LYS A 1050 73.53 -78.74 -59.87
C LYS A 1050 73.04 -77.95 -61.11
N PHE A 1051 73.86 -77.87 -62.16
CA PHE A 1051 73.50 -77.27 -63.45
C PHE A 1051 73.33 -78.35 -64.55
N ASP A 1052 73.26 -79.63 -64.18
CA ASP A 1052 73.27 -80.78 -65.10
C ASP A 1052 74.54 -80.85 -65.99
N LEU A 1053 75.66 -80.26 -65.54
CA LEU A 1053 76.94 -80.26 -66.24
C LEU A 1053 77.84 -81.38 -65.72
N ASN A 1054 77.63 -82.59 -66.24
CA ASN A 1054 78.38 -83.80 -65.84
C ASN A 1054 79.84 -83.83 -66.33
N LYS A 1055 80.20 -83.02 -67.32
CA LYS A 1055 81.60 -82.91 -67.80
C LYS A 1055 82.34 -81.86 -66.98
N PRO A 1056 83.64 -82.06 -66.69
CA PRO A 1056 84.44 -81.05 -66.00
C PRO A 1056 84.47 -79.76 -66.83
N VAL A 1057 84.04 -78.66 -66.22
CA VAL A 1057 83.98 -77.32 -66.83
C VAL A 1057 84.83 -76.35 -66.03
N ARG A 1058 85.35 -75.30 -66.70
CA ARG A 1058 86.22 -74.31 -66.07
C ARG A 1058 85.46 -73.45 -65.07
N VAL A 1059 86.02 -73.37 -63.86
CA VAL A 1059 85.51 -72.54 -62.78
C VAL A 1059 86.63 -71.67 -62.20
N CYS A 1060 86.24 -70.56 -61.58
CA CYS A 1060 87.18 -69.71 -60.85
C CYS A 1060 87.57 -70.37 -59.52
N ASN A 1061 88.65 -69.92 -58.89
CA ASN A 1061 89.11 -70.48 -57.62
C ASN A 1061 88.02 -70.42 -56.53
N ILE A 1062 87.32 -69.29 -56.41
CA ILE A 1062 86.23 -69.10 -55.43
C ILE A 1062 85.10 -70.11 -55.65
N CYS A 1063 84.67 -70.29 -56.90
CA CYS A 1063 83.61 -71.24 -57.24
C CYS A 1063 84.03 -72.70 -57.08
N PHE A 1064 85.30 -73.02 -57.37
CA PHE A 1064 85.84 -74.34 -57.09
C PHE A 1064 85.74 -74.64 -55.60
N ASP A 1065 86.19 -73.71 -54.75
CA ASP A 1065 86.18 -73.89 -53.30
C ASP A 1065 84.73 -74.07 -52.79
N VAL A 1066 83.76 -73.28 -53.27
CA VAL A 1066 82.32 -73.43 -52.96
C VAL A 1066 81.77 -74.79 -53.40
N LEU A 1067 82.13 -75.27 -54.60
CA LEU A 1067 81.64 -76.54 -55.15
C LEU A 1067 82.28 -77.77 -54.48
N THR A 1068 83.51 -77.66 -53.96
CA THR A 1068 84.22 -78.79 -53.33
C THR A 1068 84.02 -78.89 -51.82
N LEU A 1069 83.98 -77.74 -51.13
CA LEU A 1069 83.94 -77.69 -49.66
C LEU A 1069 82.51 -77.60 -49.12
N GLY A 1070 81.53 -77.28 -49.99
CA GLY A 1070 80.20 -76.86 -49.56
C GLY A 1070 80.26 -75.49 -48.86
N GLY A 1071 79.13 -74.78 -48.74
CA GLY A 1071 79.05 -73.45 -48.13
C GLY A 1071 79.30 -73.39 -46.61
N VAL A 1072 80.15 -74.25 -46.04
CA VAL A 1072 80.42 -74.37 -44.60
C VAL A 1072 81.90 -74.12 -44.29
N SER A 1073 82.25 -72.83 -44.29
CA SER A 1073 83.34 -72.27 -43.47
C SER A 1073 83.01 -70.81 -43.17
#